data_AF-A0A6P6S7S6-F1
#
_entry.id   AF-A0A6P6S7S6-F1
#
_cell.length_a   1.000
_cell.length_b   1.000
_cell.length_c   1.000
_cell.angle_alpha   90.00
_cell.angle_beta   90.00
_cell.angle_gamma   90.00
#
_symmetry.space_group_name_H-M   'P 1'
#
loop_
_entity.id
_entity.type
_entity.pdbx_description
1 polymer ?
#
loop_
_entity_poly.entity_id
_entity_poly.type
_entity_poly.pdbx_seq_one_letter_code
_entity_poly.pdbx_strand_id
1 'polypeptide(L)'
;MEEFNEAIGSCGLSEVPFDGAAFTWTNGTVWQRLDRALMNREWADGFDLSHVSHLARGRSDHAPLLICCQNGGPPKCSFKFLNVWRGHPGFQEVVQREWGKTVEGEGMAKFYNKLRLVKAGLRVWNAEVFGNIFSKVKEAEVIMKQREGEFDMSRDPAARASLEEAKAVYARESAAECEYWRQKAGVKWLQAIRGSAVEFVSSLFASEQHGWQPPSVPFTVPQLSAEDNGLLAALPEMEEVREVIFGMEADSALGPDGFGAGFYQGCWSIIKLDLLEAVKAFFQGMCLPRSFTSTSIVLLPKVAGASCWKDFRPISLCNTCSKIISKVVARRLGRVLPSLVSPWQTGFVPGRGITDNILLTQELVMDLDRRLRHPNIMLKLDMEKAYDRVEWPFLLFMLRQFGFQERVVDIFFRLVSNNWFSILVNGEAAGFFKSSRGVRQGDPVSPGLFVLVTDFLGRGLHHLLLSRPGRLFVSAGSQVPYLAFADDMLIYTRCSEDCLNAIKGFLEGYQQASGQRVNVNKSAFILASGATEAQEQMVTRVLGFHRARFPFTYLGAPIYKGRCLSLLFDGIEAKMRGHLGHWSTKLLSFGGKMVLIRHVLASLPMYLLQVLNPPKAVFIRLGNICNSFLWDQRGEKRMHWASWEKLCFPSEEGGLGFRSFRDMSRAFAAKLWWRFRSGDSIWAEFMHEKYSSGCHPLEASSVRPSRTWRRLEAIRVVVEPKIRWCIGEGLVDFWKDRWALDNPLEEVVVGAGHPHFLVSEFLTRDGWDEARLAQWVPESVIGVIRDIPFEVSQKDRLVWAPSSSGLFSVNSAWEFLRQRRCPSLVDSLLGQPALPAKMVFLAWRLVRKFIPLDVVLKSRGVLLPSRCGCCYGEEEDLLHVFVTGPIASQVWTRVSRRFGFQMRNCSTMASIFIAWFLSSDTSSKNHIRVIVPIVVCWFLWRARNQERFQGGRWEVNRIIWDVENFIEQLGRANKLRGFHFKGDEDCEWRRLVSGPARRSSPRAIAWEKPPCGVFKLNTDASVINGRAMGGGLVRNYQGKLIFTFYKEFGEHGVLEAECLALLEGLQLCLQRGLVPSLVEVDSKVLVHLVVSGAVAKWPLCNSLRKVRRFLEGFPATISHVFREANGPADRLAAVGLTGSHVFEEGSHLPAIVRSAIVLDSLGVPGVRWLSEDG
;
A
#
# COMPACT_ATOMS: atom_id res chain seq x y z
N MET A 1 45.39 13.67 -19.80
CA MET A 1 45.60 14.34 -18.49
C MET A 1 46.08 15.78 -18.68
N GLU A 2 46.97 16.06 -19.63
CA GLU A 2 47.42 17.43 -19.94
C GLU A 2 46.27 18.36 -20.36
N GLU A 3 45.43 17.98 -21.33
CA GLU A 3 44.25 18.78 -21.73
C GLU A 3 43.28 19.08 -20.57
N PHE A 4 43.14 18.15 -19.62
CA PHE A 4 42.28 18.34 -18.44
C PHE A 4 42.89 19.31 -17.43
N ASN A 5 44.21 19.24 -17.21
CA ASN A 5 44.92 20.20 -16.36
C ASN A 5 44.93 21.61 -16.99
N GLU A 6 45.00 21.69 -18.32
CA GLU A 6 44.92 22.95 -19.08
C GLU A 6 43.51 23.55 -19.02
N ALA A 7 42.47 22.71 -19.05
CA ALA A 7 41.08 23.13 -18.81
C ALA A 7 40.87 23.66 -17.37
N ILE A 8 41.46 23.03 -16.36
CA ILE A 8 41.43 23.51 -14.96
C ILE A 8 42.05 24.92 -14.88
N GLY A 9 43.22 25.10 -15.48
CA GLY A 9 43.91 26.39 -15.53
C GLY A 9 43.11 27.48 -16.26
N SER A 10 42.56 27.17 -17.44
CA SER A 10 41.78 28.14 -18.23
C SER A 10 40.46 28.54 -17.57
N CYS A 11 39.88 27.66 -16.74
CA CYS A 11 38.70 27.97 -15.91
C CYS A 11 39.03 28.74 -14.62
N GLY A 12 40.30 29.09 -14.36
CA GLY A 12 40.72 29.79 -13.13
C GLY A 12 40.53 28.95 -11.87
N LEU A 13 40.60 27.62 -12.00
CA LEU A 13 40.47 26.66 -10.91
C LEU A 13 41.85 26.16 -10.49
N SER A 14 42.02 25.86 -9.20
CA SER A 14 43.21 25.21 -8.65
C SER A 14 42.80 23.98 -7.85
N GLU A 15 43.64 22.95 -7.85
CA GLU A 15 43.38 21.73 -7.07
C GLU A 15 43.59 21.99 -5.58
N VAL A 16 42.64 21.53 -4.75
CA VAL A 16 42.75 21.64 -3.29
C VAL A 16 43.80 20.64 -2.79
N PRO A 17 44.75 21.04 -1.93
CA PRO A 17 45.69 20.11 -1.31
C PRO A 17 44.98 18.97 -0.58
N PHE A 18 45.53 17.76 -0.64
CA PHE A 18 44.92 16.58 -0.01
C PHE A 18 45.86 15.81 0.91
N ASP A 19 45.28 15.09 1.86
CA ASP A 19 45.93 14.12 2.74
C ASP A 19 45.27 12.73 2.60
N GLY A 20 46.00 11.66 2.88
CA GLY A 20 45.54 10.27 2.70
C GLY A 20 46.08 9.61 1.42
N ALA A 21 45.38 8.59 0.91
CA ALA A 21 45.89 7.72 -0.15
C ALA A 21 46.03 8.44 -1.50
N ALA A 22 47.19 8.35 -2.16
CA ALA A 22 47.46 9.05 -3.42
C ALA A 22 46.49 8.71 -4.58
N PHE A 23 45.82 7.55 -4.51
CA PHE A 23 44.89 7.07 -5.52
C PHE A 23 43.48 6.95 -4.93
N THR A 24 42.53 7.65 -5.54
CA THR A 24 41.14 7.62 -5.10
C THR A 24 40.39 6.44 -5.70
N TRP A 25 40.85 5.84 -6.80
CA TRP A 25 40.18 4.74 -7.47
C TRP A 25 41.09 3.53 -7.69
N THR A 26 40.53 2.31 -7.58
CA THR A 26 41.21 1.08 -8.02
C THR A 26 40.22 0.01 -8.47
N ASN A 27 40.60 -0.77 -9.48
CA ASN A 27 39.89 -1.99 -9.88
C ASN A 27 40.59 -3.27 -9.40
N GLY A 28 41.60 -3.16 -8.53
CA GLY A 28 42.41 -4.27 -8.03
C GLY A 28 43.70 -4.53 -8.81
N THR A 29 43.83 -4.05 -10.05
CA THR A 29 45.06 -4.17 -10.87
C THR A 29 45.66 -2.82 -11.25
N VAL A 30 44.85 -1.78 -11.34
CA VAL A 30 45.24 -0.40 -11.69
C VAL A 30 44.77 0.56 -10.61
N TRP A 31 45.58 1.58 -10.32
CA TRP A 31 45.34 2.60 -9.31
C TRP A 31 45.44 3.98 -9.95
N GLN A 32 44.38 4.78 -9.84
CA GLN A 32 44.33 6.13 -10.43
C GLN A 32 43.69 7.13 -9.48
N ARG A 33 44.07 8.41 -9.61
CA ARG A 33 43.44 9.54 -8.91
C ARG A 33 42.40 10.19 -9.83
N LEU A 34 41.18 9.66 -9.78
CA LEU A 34 40.06 10.13 -10.61
C LEU A 34 39.24 11.23 -9.92
N ASP A 35 39.24 11.25 -8.60
CA ASP A 35 38.43 12.18 -7.80
C ASP A 35 39.33 13.31 -7.30
N ARG A 36 38.94 14.56 -7.58
CA ARG A 36 39.69 15.78 -7.19
C ARG A 36 38.71 16.84 -6.72
N ALA A 37 39.11 17.65 -5.74
CA ALA A 37 38.41 18.89 -5.44
C ALA A 37 39.16 20.05 -6.09
N LEU A 38 38.41 20.94 -6.74
CA LEU A 38 38.94 22.15 -7.36
C LEU A 38 38.32 23.36 -6.66
N MET A 39 39.12 24.39 -6.41
CA MET A 39 38.67 25.67 -5.86
C MET A 39 38.90 26.79 -6.87
N ASN A 40 38.04 27.80 -6.88
CA ASN A 40 38.26 29.05 -7.60
C ASN A 40 38.78 30.14 -6.64
N ARG A 41 39.10 31.32 -7.17
CA ARG A 41 39.60 32.44 -6.37
C ARG A 41 38.64 32.88 -5.26
N GLU A 42 37.33 32.94 -5.54
CA GLU A 42 36.33 33.28 -4.52
C GLU A 42 36.29 32.27 -3.36
N TRP A 43 36.52 30.99 -3.61
CA TRP A 43 36.64 29.96 -2.57
C TRP A 43 37.93 30.16 -1.77
N ALA A 44 39.06 30.36 -2.45
CA ALA A 44 40.36 30.56 -1.80
C ALA A 44 40.36 31.79 -0.88
N ASP A 45 39.67 32.87 -1.30
CA ASP A 45 39.53 34.10 -0.51
C ASP A 45 38.52 33.93 0.65
N GLY A 46 37.59 32.97 0.57
CA GLY A 46 36.53 32.74 1.56
C GLY A 46 36.85 31.74 2.68
N PHE A 47 37.92 30.95 2.55
CA PHE A 47 38.31 29.92 3.51
C PHE A 47 39.81 29.93 3.77
N ASP A 48 40.20 30.26 5.01
CA ASP A 48 41.60 30.45 5.43
C ASP A 48 42.47 29.21 5.20
N LEU A 49 41.87 28.01 5.31
CA LEU A 49 42.50 26.74 5.00
C LEU A 49 41.48 25.76 4.41
N SER A 50 41.69 25.33 3.17
CA SER A 50 40.92 24.25 2.53
C SER A 50 41.82 23.05 2.27
N HIS A 51 41.46 21.88 2.80
CA HIS A 51 42.15 20.61 2.52
C HIS A 51 41.16 19.49 2.24
N VAL A 52 41.61 18.45 1.54
CA VAL A 52 40.81 17.26 1.21
C VAL A 52 41.41 16.03 1.85
N SER A 53 40.66 15.33 2.70
CA SER A 53 41.09 14.03 3.19
C SER A 53 40.51 12.91 2.34
N HIS A 54 41.39 12.09 1.76
CA HIS A 54 41.03 10.85 1.08
C HIS A 54 40.72 9.80 2.16
N LEU A 55 39.43 9.55 2.38
CA LEU A 55 38.97 8.58 3.37
C LEU A 55 39.12 7.14 2.85
N ALA A 56 39.06 6.17 3.76
CA ALA A 56 39.16 4.77 3.41
C ALA A 56 38.01 4.34 2.48
N ARG A 57 38.35 3.57 1.44
CA ARG A 57 37.44 3.09 0.39
C ARG A 57 36.30 2.18 0.88
N GLY A 58 36.49 1.51 2.02
CA GLY A 58 35.51 0.56 2.55
C GLY A 58 35.15 -0.51 1.51
N ARG A 59 33.89 -0.51 1.04
CA ARG A 59 33.38 -1.40 -0.01
C ARG A 59 33.30 -0.78 -1.41
N SER A 60 33.69 0.48 -1.58
CA SER A 60 33.68 1.19 -2.85
C SER A 60 35.02 1.00 -3.57
N ASP A 61 34.99 1.03 -4.90
CA ASP A 61 36.17 1.18 -5.74
C ASP A 61 36.73 2.62 -5.72
N HIS A 62 35.97 3.58 -5.17
CA HIS A 62 36.38 4.98 -4.96
C HIS A 62 36.59 5.33 -3.48
N ALA A 63 37.55 6.21 -3.21
CA ALA A 63 37.86 6.77 -1.91
C ALA A 63 36.97 8.00 -1.69
N PRO A 64 36.16 8.05 -0.63
CA PRO A 64 35.40 9.25 -0.32
C PRO A 64 36.35 10.43 -0.05
N LEU A 65 36.04 11.59 -0.63
CA LEU A 65 36.78 12.83 -0.39
C LEU A 65 36.06 13.65 0.70
N LEU A 66 36.76 13.96 1.79
CA LEU A 66 36.28 14.86 2.83
C LEU A 66 36.94 16.22 2.65
N ILE A 67 36.19 17.21 2.17
CA ILE A 67 36.69 18.58 2.04
C ILE A 67 36.45 19.32 3.36
N CYS A 68 37.54 19.77 3.97
CA CYS A 68 37.55 20.52 5.21
C CYS A 68 37.97 21.95 4.92
N CYS A 69 37.04 22.89 5.12
CA CYS A 69 37.31 24.32 5.04
C CYS A 69 37.25 24.91 6.45
N GLN A 70 38.34 25.48 6.94
CA GLN A 70 38.36 26.20 8.22
C GLN A 70 37.81 27.61 7.99
N ASN A 71 36.58 27.84 8.45
CA ASN A 71 36.08 29.13 8.92
C ASN A 71 34.83 28.90 9.78
N GLY A 72 35.00 28.99 11.11
CA GLY A 72 33.93 28.87 12.12
C GLY A 72 34.06 27.69 13.07
N GLY A 73 33.72 27.92 14.35
CA GLY A 73 33.67 26.89 15.39
C GLY A 73 32.68 25.75 15.08
N PRO A 74 32.75 24.62 15.82
CA PRO A 74 31.89 23.47 15.56
C PRO A 74 30.41 23.86 15.63
N PRO A 75 29.60 23.54 14.61
CA PRO A 75 28.19 23.89 14.62
C PRO A 75 27.49 23.23 15.81
N LYS A 76 26.56 23.95 16.44
CA LYS A 76 25.68 23.38 17.48
C LYS A 76 24.85 22.24 16.87
N CYS A 77 25.24 21.00 17.12
CA CYS A 77 24.49 19.83 16.67
C CYS A 77 23.10 19.78 17.34
N SER A 78 22.04 19.96 16.55
CA SER A 78 20.67 19.69 16.97
C SER A 78 20.50 18.20 17.28
N PHE A 79 19.86 17.85 18.39
CA PHE A 79 19.51 16.46 18.70
C PHE A 79 18.60 15.87 17.62
N LYS A 80 18.85 14.62 17.25
CA LYS A 80 17.99 13.81 16.40
C LYS A 80 17.93 12.40 16.98
N PHE A 81 16.74 11.86 17.12
CA PHE A 81 16.53 10.47 17.48
C PHE A 81 17.09 9.57 16.39
N LEU A 82 17.96 8.62 16.77
CA LEU A 82 18.57 7.70 15.81
C LEU A 82 17.79 6.39 15.80
N ASN A 83 17.44 5.93 14.60
CA ASN A 83 16.63 4.72 14.42
C ASN A 83 17.30 3.45 14.98
N VAL A 84 18.64 3.43 14.97
CA VAL A 84 19.45 2.34 15.50
C VAL A 84 19.24 2.12 17.01
N TRP A 85 18.89 3.16 17.76
CA TRP A 85 18.69 3.06 19.21
C TRP A 85 17.58 2.08 19.58
N ARG A 86 16.53 1.96 18.75
CA ARG A 86 15.40 1.04 18.99
C ARG A 86 15.82 -0.42 19.09
N GLY A 87 16.90 -0.81 18.41
CA GLY A 87 17.41 -2.18 18.40
C GLY A 87 18.37 -2.49 19.54
N HIS A 88 18.77 -1.49 20.34
CA HIS A 88 19.73 -1.68 21.42
C HIS A 88 19.02 -2.03 22.74
N PRO A 89 19.45 -3.08 23.48
CA PRO A 89 18.80 -3.50 24.73
C PRO A 89 18.65 -2.38 25.77
N GLY A 90 19.72 -1.62 26.03
CA GLY A 90 19.71 -0.52 27.02
C GLY A 90 18.89 0.73 26.64
N PHE A 91 18.29 0.79 25.45
CA PHE A 91 17.52 1.97 25.03
C PHE A 91 16.25 2.17 25.87
N GLN A 92 15.46 1.12 26.07
CA GLN A 92 14.20 1.18 26.83
C GLN A 92 14.45 1.56 28.30
N GLU A 93 15.53 1.03 28.89
CA GLU A 93 15.91 1.30 30.29
C GLU A 93 16.24 2.78 30.51
N VAL A 94 17.01 3.39 29.61
CA VAL A 94 17.33 4.82 29.68
C VAL A 94 16.06 5.65 29.56
N VAL A 95 15.19 5.35 28.60
CA VAL A 95 13.92 6.07 28.44
C VAL A 95 13.06 5.92 29.70
N GLN A 96 12.91 4.72 30.25
CA GLN A 96 12.10 4.47 31.45
C GLN A 96 12.64 5.21 32.67
N ARG A 97 13.96 5.18 32.88
CA ARG A 97 14.64 5.89 33.98
C ARG A 97 14.42 7.40 33.89
N GLU A 98 14.65 8.00 32.72
CA GLU A 98 14.50 9.45 32.55
C GLU A 98 13.03 9.89 32.56
N TRP A 99 12.12 9.07 32.03
CA TRP A 99 10.67 9.37 31.99
C TRP A 99 9.98 9.22 33.35
N GLY A 100 10.52 8.39 34.24
CA GLY A 100 10.03 8.17 35.60
C GLY A 100 10.32 9.31 36.56
N LYS A 101 11.18 10.28 36.18
CA LYS A 101 11.48 11.46 37.00
C LYS A 101 10.26 12.38 37.09
N THR A 102 10.05 12.96 38.26
CA THR A 102 9.02 13.98 38.49
C THR A 102 9.40 15.27 37.77
N VAL A 103 8.41 15.91 37.15
CA VAL A 103 8.57 17.18 36.42
C VAL A 103 7.40 18.10 36.75
N GLU A 104 7.66 19.40 36.70
CA GLU A 104 6.62 20.42 36.88
C GLU A 104 5.73 20.56 35.62
N GLY A 105 4.47 20.95 35.85
CA GLY A 105 3.45 21.18 34.84
C GLY A 105 2.44 20.05 34.68
N GLU A 106 1.40 20.30 33.88
CA GLU A 106 0.31 19.35 33.57
C GLU A 106 0.16 19.13 32.06
N GLY A 107 -0.46 18.02 31.65
CA GLY A 107 -0.76 17.70 30.25
C GLY A 107 0.43 17.89 29.30
N MET A 108 0.30 18.80 28.33
CA MET A 108 1.33 19.05 27.30
C MET A 108 2.66 19.59 27.87
N ALA A 109 2.62 20.40 28.94
CA ALA A 109 3.82 20.97 29.55
C ALA A 109 4.63 19.88 30.26
N LYS A 110 3.96 19.05 31.06
CA LYS A 110 4.51 17.84 31.70
C LYS A 110 5.15 16.91 30.68
N PHE A 111 4.41 16.58 29.61
CA PHE A 111 4.88 15.68 28.56
C PHE A 111 6.16 16.21 27.88
N TYR A 112 6.20 17.51 27.56
CA TYR A 112 7.38 18.12 26.97
C TYR A 112 8.59 18.13 27.93
N ASN A 113 8.38 18.42 29.21
CA ASN A 113 9.44 18.42 30.20
C ASN A 113 10.06 17.02 30.36
N LYS A 114 9.24 15.96 30.33
CA LYS A 114 9.74 14.57 30.28
C LYS A 114 10.53 14.26 29.01
N LEU A 115 10.05 14.71 27.84
CA LEU A 115 10.82 14.58 26.58
C LEU A 115 12.18 15.28 26.66
N ARG A 116 12.28 16.42 27.35
CA ARG A 116 13.57 17.11 27.56
C ARG A 116 14.53 16.29 28.41
N LEU A 117 14.05 15.64 29.47
CA LEU A 117 14.87 14.75 30.30
C LEU A 117 15.36 13.54 29.50
N VAL A 118 14.46 12.87 28.76
CA VAL A 118 14.85 11.75 27.88
C VAL A 118 15.85 12.21 26.83
N LYS A 119 15.67 13.38 26.22
CA LYS A 119 16.61 13.94 25.25
C LYS A 119 18.00 14.16 25.86
N ALA A 120 18.08 14.65 27.10
CA ALA A 120 19.34 14.81 27.81
C ALA A 120 19.98 13.45 28.12
N GLY A 121 19.22 12.50 28.67
CA GLY A 121 19.71 11.15 28.97
C GLY A 121 20.17 10.39 27.73
N LEU A 122 19.43 10.47 26.62
CA LEU A 122 19.82 9.84 25.36
C LEU A 122 21.07 10.47 24.73
N ARG A 123 21.33 11.77 24.94
CA ARG A 123 22.58 12.40 24.49
C ARG A 123 23.78 11.84 25.22
N VAL A 124 23.69 11.75 26.55
CA VAL A 124 24.74 11.18 27.41
C VAL A 124 24.93 9.70 27.06
N TRP A 125 23.86 8.94 27.05
CA TRP A 125 23.89 7.51 26.73
C TRP A 125 24.43 7.23 25.32
N ASN A 126 24.07 8.05 24.31
CA ASN A 126 24.62 7.88 22.97
C ASN A 126 26.14 8.14 22.95
N ALA A 127 26.61 9.15 23.67
CA ALA A 127 28.04 9.45 23.77
C ALA A 127 28.80 8.30 24.46
N GLU A 128 28.23 7.71 25.52
CA GLU A 128 28.85 6.63 26.29
C GLU A 128 28.78 5.27 25.59
N VAL A 129 27.62 4.91 25.02
CA VAL A 129 27.36 3.56 24.48
C VAL A 129 27.73 3.44 23.01
N PHE A 130 27.38 4.43 22.18
CA PHE A 130 27.71 4.40 20.75
C PHE A 130 29.07 5.05 20.47
N GLY A 131 29.47 6.07 21.24
CA GLY A 131 30.76 6.74 21.07
C GLY A 131 30.95 7.30 19.65
N ASN A 132 32.20 7.34 19.18
CA ASN A 132 32.47 7.65 17.77
C ASN A 132 32.23 6.40 16.92
N ILE A 133 31.06 6.32 16.28
CA ILE A 133 30.68 5.22 15.37
C ILE A 133 31.75 4.97 14.31
N PHE A 134 32.42 6.02 13.82
CA PHE A 134 33.50 5.89 12.83
C PHE A 134 34.73 5.19 13.41
N SER A 135 35.08 5.48 14.66
CA SER A 135 36.17 4.79 15.35
C SER A 135 35.85 3.31 15.53
N LYS A 136 34.62 2.97 15.94
CA LYS A 136 34.20 1.57 16.11
C LYS A 136 34.18 0.78 14.81
N VAL A 137 33.71 1.38 13.71
CA VAL A 137 33.79 0.76 12.37
C VAL A 137 35.24 0.51 11.99
N LYS A 138 36.12 1.49 12.23
CA LYS A 138 37.55 1.40 11.90
C LYS A 138 38.26 0.34 12.76
N GLU A 139 38.00 0.29 14.06
CA GLU A 139 38.50 -0.74 14.97
C GLU A 139 38.01 -2.13 14.57
N ALA A 140 36.71 -2.28 14.27
CA ALA A 140 36.14 -3.53 13.78
C ALA A 140 36.73 -3.95 12.42
N GLU A 141 37.02 -3.00 11.53
CA GLU A 141 37.71 -3.26 10.25
C GLU A 141 39.15 -3.74 10.46
N VAL A 142 39.89 -3.12 11.38
CA VAL A 142 41.27 -3.53 11.73
C VAL A 142 41.28 -4.94 12.31
N ILE A 143 40.39 -5.23 13.26
CA ILE A 143 40.25 -6.57 13.86
C ILE A 143 39.86 -7.59 12.79
N MET A 144 38.91 -7.25 11.90
CA MET A 144 38.52 -8.12 10.79
C MET A 144 39.70 -8.45 9.88
N LYS A 145 40.52 -7.44 9.49
CA LYS A 145 41.72 -7.65 8.66
C LYS A 145 42.78 -8.49 9.37
N GLN A 146 42.97 -8.28 10.67
CA GLN A 146 43.89 -9.06 11.47
C GLN A 146 43.46 -10.55 11.53
N ARG A 147 42.19 -10.81 11.81
CA ARG A 147 41.64 -12.19 11.81
C ARG A 147 41.64 -12.81 10.41
N GLU A 148 41.54 -12.00 9.36
CA GLU A 148 41.62 -12.46 7.97
C GLU A 148 43.05 -12.93 7.65
N GLY A 149 44.07 -12.17 8.07
CA GLY A 149 45.47 -12.57 7.96
C GLY A 149 45.83 -13.81 8.80
N GLU A 150 45.31 -13.92 10.03
CA GLU A 150 45.50 -15.11 10.88
C GLU A 150 44.86 -16.36 10.25
N PHE A 151 43.66 -16.22 9.69
CA PHE A 151 43.00 -17.30 8.95
C PHE A 151 43.76 -17.69 7.68
N ASP A 152 44.32 -16.73 6.95
CA ASP A 152 45.12 -17.01 5.75
C ASP A 152 46.39 -17.80 6.08
N MET A 153 46.95 -17.63 7.28
CA MET A 153 48.14 -18.31 7.78
C MET A 153 47.85 -19.70 8.37
N SER A 154 46.89 -19.84 9.29
CA SER A 154 46.66 -21.12 9.99
C SER A 154 45.61 -22.01 9.31
N ARG A 155 44.62 -21.40 8.63
CA ARG A 155 43.47 -22.04 7.98
C ARG A 155 42.69 -23.04 8.85
N ASP A 156 42.82 -22.94 10.17
CA ASP A 156 42.15 -23.85 11.10
C ASP A 156 40.70 -23.39 11.41
N PRO A 157 39.86 -24.28 11.97
CA PRO A 157 38.46 -23.98 12.29
C PRO A 157 38.27 -22.87 13.33
N ALA A 158 39.21 -22.68 14.26
CA ALA A 158 39.15 -21.67 15.30
C ALA A 158 39.43 -20.27 14.73
N ALA A 159 40.46 -20.15 13.88
CA ALA A 159 40.77 -18.93 13.15
C ALA A 159 39.62 -18.51 12.21
N ARG A 160 38.96 -19.48 11.58
CA ARG A 160 37.75 -19.24 10.77
C ARG A 160 36.58 -18.70 11.60
N ALA A 161 36.29 -19.33 12.74
CA ALA A 161 35.20 -18.91 13.62
C ALA A 161 35.44 -17.48 14.13
N SER A 162 36.68 -17.16 14.51
CA SER A 162 37.08 -15.82 14.92
C SER A 162 36.96 -14.78 13.80
N LEU A 163 37.30 -15.15 12.56
CA LEU A 163 37.10 -14.29 11.38
C LEU A 163 35.62 -14.02 11.09
N GLU A 164 34.77 -15.04 11.16
CA GLU A 164 33.32 -14.88 10.94
C GLU A 164 32.67 -14.02 12.03
N GLU A 165 33.11 -14.15 13.28
CA GLU A 165 32.68 -13.27 14.38
C GLU A 165 33.11 -11.82 14.12
N ALA A 166 34.36 -11.59 13.73
CA ALA A 166 34.86 -10.26 13.39
C ALA A 166 34.10 -9.65 12.18
N LYS A 167 33.79 -10.46 11.15
CA LYS A 167 32.96 -10.04 10.00
C LYS A 167 31.54 -9.67 10.41
N ALA A 168 30.94 -10.40 11.35
CA ALA A 168 29.62 -10.11 11.87
C ALA A 168 29.59 -8.79 12.68
N VAL A 169 30.63 -8.54 13.49
CA VAL A 169 30.79 -7.28 14.23
C VAL A 169 30.98 -6.11 13.27
N TYR A 170 31.90 -6.21 12.30
CA TYR A 170 32.11 -5.17 11.29
C TYR A 170 30.85 -4.89 10.47
N ALA A 171 30.11 -5.93 10.06
CA ALA A 171 28.86 -5.75 9.32
C ALA A 171 27.79 -5.01 10.15
N ARG A 172 27.73 -5.24 11.47
CA ARG A 172 26.81 -4.55 12.39
C ARG A 172 27.16 -3.07 12.54
N GLU A 173 28.43 -2.77 12.82
CA GLU A 173 28.90 -1.39 12.98
C GLU A 173 28.79 -0.59 11.67
N SER A 174 29.15 -1.21 10.53
CA SER A 174 29.01 -0.60 9.20
C SER A 174 27.56 -0.35 8.82
N ALA A 175 26.63 -1.23 9.22
CA ALA A 175 25.19 -0.97 9.04
C ALA A 175 24.71 0.22 9.88
N ALA A 176 25.20 0.39 11.11
CA ALA A 176 24.90 1.54 11.95
C ALA A 176 25.43 2.84 11.35
N GLU A 177 26.65 2.82 10.78
CA GLU A 177 27.23 3.96 10.06
C GLU A 177 26.46 4.32 8.78
N CYS A 178 26.04 3.31 8.01
CA CYS A 178 25.23 3.53 6.81
C CYS A 178 23.88 4.19 7.14
N GLU A 179 23.24 3.77 8.24
CA GLU A 179 22.01 4.39 8.72
C GLU A 179 22.26 5.80 9.26
N TYR A 180 23.38 6.03 9.95
CA TYR A 180 23.81 7.37 10.37
C TYR A 180 23.98 8.32 9.18
N TRP A 181 24.71 7.91 8.13
CA TRP A 181 24.93 8.74 6.94
C TRP A 181 23.66 8.95 6.11
N ARG A 182 22.80 7.93 6.01
CA ARG A 182 21.48 8.06 5.39
C ARG A 182 20.66 9.19 6.06
N GLN A 183 20.79 9.38 7.37
CA GLN A 183 20.09 10.42 8.11
C GLN A 183 20.79 11.80 8.08
N LYS A 184 22.06 11.85 7.70
CA LYS A 184 22.94 13.05 7.80
C LYS A 184 23.33 13.70 6.47
N ALA A 185 23.05 13.08 5.33
CA ALA A 185 23.43 13.63 4.03
C ALA A 185 22.83 15.04 3.77
N GLY A 186 23.69 16.05 3.62
CA GLY A 186 23.33 17.43 3.30
C GLY A 186 24.57 18.29 3.01
N VAL A 187 24.51 19.09 1.94
CA VAL A 187 25.61 19.93 1.43
C VAL A 187 25.60 21.30 2.12
N LYS A 188 26.76 21.88 2.44
CA LYS A 188 26.95 23.19 3.13
C LYS A 188 27.18 24.32 2.13
N TRP A 189 26.57 25.50 2.32
CA TRP A 189 26.90 26.78 1.62
C TRP A 189 26.42 28.05 2.36
N LEU A 190 26.96 29.18 1.90
CA LEU A 190 26.99 30.61 2.32
C LEU A 190 25.83 31.23 3.12
N GLN A 191 26.20 32.15 4.02
CA GLN A 191 25.34 32.85 5.00
C GLN A 191 24.31 33.81 4.36
N ALA A 192 24.61 34.41 3.20
CA ALA A 192 23.73 35.36 2.50
C ALA A 192 22.41 34.72 1.99
N ILE A 193 22.43 33.44 1.64
CA ILE A 193 21.25 32.69 1.16
C ILE A 193 20.21 32.53 2.27
N ARG A 194 20.64 32.48 3.54
CA ARG A 194 19.76 32.28 4.70
C ARG A 194 18.83 33.48 4.91
N GLY A 195 19.35 34.70 4.81
CA GLY A 195 18.57 35.93 4.97
C GLY A 195 17.46 36.04 3.92
N SER A 196 17.83 35.91 2.64
CA SER A 196 16.88 35.99 1.51
C SER A 196 15.79 34.91 1.59
N ALA A 197 16.12 33.69 2.03
CA ALA A 197 15.13 32.64 2.25
C ALA A 197 14.12 33.02 3.35
N VAL A 198 14.61 33.56 4.47
CA VAL A 198 13.77 34.00 5.60
C VAL A 198 12.84 35.12 5.18
N GLU A 199 13.32 36.13 4.48
CA GLU A 199 12.49 37.23 3.96
C GLU A 199 11.41 36.73 3.00
N PHE A 200 11.77 35.86 2.05
CA PHE A 200 10.81 35.34 1.07
C PHE A 200 9.70 34.50 1.72
N VAL A 201 10.02 33.60 2.65
CA VAL A 201 9.01 32.74 3.26
C VAL A 201 8.21 33.48 4.34
N SER A 202 8.84 34.37 5.11
CA SER A 202 8.12 35.16 6.12
C SER A 202 7.08 36.09 5.50
N SER A 203 7.41 36.75 4.39
CA SER A 203 6.44 37.57 3.63
C SER A 203 5.29 36.74 3.04
N LEU A 204 5.54 35.48 2.66
CA LEU A 204 4.49 34.57 2.19
C LEU A 204 3.46 34.27 3.29
N PHE A 205 3.88 34.14 4.56
CA PHE A 205 3.00 33.84 5.70
C PHE A 205 2.50 35.08 6.46
N ALA A 206 2.85 36.28 5.99
CA ALA A 206 2.32 37.55 6.49
C ALA A 206 0.97 37.86 5.82
N SER A 207 -0.02 38.27 6.60
CA SER A 207 -1.35 38.65 6.08
C SER A 207 -1.23 39.99 5.35
N GLU A 208 -1.90 40.10 4.21
CA GLU A 208 -1.91 41.31 3.38
C GLU A 208 -3.16 42.18 3.66
N GLN A 209 -4.06 41.75 4.55
CA GLN A 209 -5.40 42.34 4.68
C GLN A 209 -5.61 43.07 6.00
N HIS A 210 -5.90 44.36 5.91
CA HIS A 210 -6.33 45.21 7.03
C HIS A 210 -7.81 45.55 6.80
N GLY A 211 -8.70 45.17 7.73
CA GLY A 211 -10.15 45.43 7.60
C GLY A 211 -10.93 44.42 6.75
N TRP A 212 -10.67 43.12 6.92
CA TRP A 212 -11.36 42.02 6.23
C TRP A 212 -12.89 42.11 6.40
N GLN A 213 -13.63 41.89 5.29
CA GLN A 213 -15.09 41.84 5.27
C GLN A 213 -15.56 40.45 4.82
N PRO A 214 -16.61 39.90 5.44
CA PRO A 214 -17.17 38.62 5.01
C PRO A 214 -17.77 38.73 3.61
N PRO A 215 -17.52 37.77 2.71
CA PRO A 215 -18.16 37.75 1.39
C PRO A 215 -19.64 37.39 1.51
N SER A 216 -20.43 37.79 0.52
CA SER A 216 -21.78 37.23 0.36
C SER A 216 -21.71 35.75 -0.02
N VAL A 217 -22.68 34.97 0.46
CA VAL A 217 -22.80 33.53 0.15
C VAL A 217 -24.09 33.33 -0.65
N PRO A 218 -24.05 33.44 -1.99
CA PRO A 218 -25.27 33.37 -2.81
C PRO A 218 -25.78 31.94 -3.04
N PHE A 219 -25.20 30.95 -2.36
CA PHE A 219 -25.50 29.52 -2.54
C PHE A 219 -25.64 28.80 -1.19
N THR A 220 -26.32 27.65 -1.20
CA THR A 220 -26.51 26.85 0.02
C THR A 220 -25.23 26.09 0.40
N VAL A 221 -24.89 26.16 1.68
CA VAL A 221 -23.78 25.41 2.30
C VAL A 221 -24.36 24.34 3.22
N PRO A 222 -23.93 23.06 3.12
CA PRO A 222 -24.37 22.00 4.01
C PRO A 222 -24.06 22.32 5.48
N GLN A 223 -24.99 21.97 6.37
CA GLN A 223 -24.83 22.17 7.81
C GLN A 223 -24.41 20.87 8.48
N LEU A 224 -23.40 20.96 9.35
CA LEU A 224 -22.92 19.85 10.15
C LEU A 224 -23.92 19.50 11.26
N SER A 225 -24.16 18.21 11.47
CA SER A 225 -25.09 17.75 12.50
C SER A 225 -24.56 18.01 13.92
N ALA A 226 -25.45 17.99 14.92
CA ALA A 226 -25.05 18.09 16.33
C ALA A 226 -24.22 16.87 16.78
N GLU A 227 -24.56 15.68 16.26
CA GLU A 227 -23.82 14.43 16.53
C GLU A 227 -22.39 14.51 16.00
N ASP A 228 -22.21 14.96 14.75
CA ASP A 228 -20.89 15.12 14.13
C ASP A 228 -20.04 16.18 14.86
N ASN A 229 -20.66 17.28 15.29
CA ASN A 229 -20.00 18.27 16.15
C ASN A 229 -19.54 17.65 17.48
N GLY A 230 -20.40 16.84 18.12
CA GLY A 230 -20.07 16.08 19.31
C GLY A 230 -18.88 15.14 19.11
N LEU A 231 -18.85 14.42 17.99
CA LEU A 231 -17.75 13.54 17.59
C LEU A 231 -16.43 14.31 17.42
N LEU A 232 -16.46 15.47 16.76
CA LEU A 232 -15.27 16.29 16.56
C LEU A 232 -14.74 16.89 17.87
N ALA A 233 -15.62 17.25 18.79
CA ALA A 233 -15.28 17.85 20.08
C ALA A 233 -14.93 16.83 21.19
N ALA A 234 -15.27 15.53 21.01
CA ALA A 234 -15.09 14.49 22.00
C ALA A 234 -13.62 14.35 22.47
N LEU A 235 -13.41 14.00 23.74
CA LEU A 235 -12.06 13.72 24.23
C LEU A 235 -11.51 12.44 23.59
N PRO A 236 -10.26 12.43 23.09
CA PRO A 236 -9.67 11.23 22.50
C PRO A 236 -9.49 10.09 23.51
N GLU A 237 -9.67 8.87 23.02
CA GLU A 237 -9.43 7.64 23.78
C GLU A 237 -8.04 7.06 23.51
N MET A 238 -7.60 6.16 24.39
CA MET A 238 -6.28 5.52 24.26
C MET A 238 -6.13 4.77 22.93
N GLU A 239 -7.16 4.06 22.49
CA GLU A 239 -7.11 3.28 21.25
C GLU A 239 -7.03 4.18 20.02
N GLU A 240 -7.79 5.27 19.98
CA GLU A 240 -7.72 6.25 18.89
C GLU A 240 -6.30 6.84 18.75
N VAL A 241 -5.68 7.22 19.87
CA VAL A 241 -4.30 7.74 19.90
C VAL A 241 -3.29 6.67 19.47
N ARG A 242 -3.47 5.42 19.90
CA ARG A 242 -2.65 4.27 19.50
C ARG A 242 -2.71 4.04 18.00
N GLU A 243 -3.91 3.94 17.43
CA GLU A 243 -4.11 3.76 15.99
C GLU A 243 -3.45 4.87 15.18
N VAL A 244 -3.54 6.12 15.64
CA VAL A 244 -2.88 7.26 14.99
C VAL A 244 -1.36 7.09 14.93
N ILE A 245 -0.73 6.72 16.05
CA ILE A 245 0.74 6.59 16.18
C ILE A 245 1.26 5.38 15.39
N PHE A 246 0.59 4.24 15.51
CA PHE A 246 1.00 3.02 14.81
C PHE A 246 0.68 3.08 13.31
N GLY A 247 -0.21 3.98 12.89
CA GLY A 247 -0.42 4.35 11.49
C GLY A 247 0.53 5.44 10.96
N MET A 248 1.53 5.90 11.73
CA MET A 248 2.56 6.84 11.24
C MET A 248 3.80 6.10 10.74
N GLU A 249 4.42 6.62 9.67
CA GLU A 249 5.70 6.12 9.18
C GLU A 249 6.81 6.36 10.19
N ALA A 250 7.39 5.27 10.70
CA ALA A 250 8.34 5.29 11.82
C ALA A 250 9.59 6.14 11.52
N ASP A 251 10.05 6.11 10.27
CA ASP A 251 11.28 6.73 9.79
C ASP A 251 11.03 8.06 9.05
N SER A 252 9.87 8.67 9.27
CA SER A 252 9.53 9.99 8.71
C SER A 252 10.46 11.10 9.21
N ALA A 253 10.59 12.15 8.41
CA ALA A 253 11.46 13.29 8.73
C ALA A 253 11.08 13.95 10.08
N LEU A 254 12.10 14.24 10.88
CA LEU A 254 11.97 14.74 12.25
C LEU A 254 11.63 16.23 12.29
N GLY A 255 10.83 16.64 13.28
CA GLY A 255 10.63 18.04 13.63
C GLY A 255 11.80 18.62 14.47
N PRO A 256 11.72 19.91 14.84
CA PRO A 256 12.73 20.59 15.66
C PRO A 256 13.08 19.93 17.00
N ASP A 257 12.14 19.20 17.62
CA ASP A 257 12.38 18.51 18.89
C ASP A 257 13.38 17.35 18.77
N GLY A 258 13.46 16.77 17.57
CA GLY A 258 14.30 15.64 17.20
C GLY A 258 13.65 14.27 17.42
N PHE A 259 12.37 14.18 17.77
CA PHE A 259 11.68 12.89 18.02
C PHE A 259 10.73 12.51 16.87
N GLY A 260 10.90 11.31 16.32
CA GLY A 260 10.09 10.78 15.21
C GLY A 260 9.07 9.74 15.68
N ALA A 261 8.15 9.33 14.80
CA ALA A 261 7.12 8.32 15.13
C ALA A 261 7.71 7.00 15.66
N GLY A 262 8.90 6.59 15.18
CA GLY A 262 9.59 5.41 15.68
C GLY A 262 9.90 5.43 17.19
N PHE A 263 10.15 6.60 17.78
CA PHE A 263 10.30 6.75 19.24
C PHE A 263 8.97 6.47 19.95
N TYR A 264 7.87 7.05 19.47
CA TYR A 264 6.55 6.90 20.08
C TYR A 264 6.02 5.47 19.99
N GLN A 265 6.27 4.79 18.86
CA GLN A 265 5.92 3.39 18.66
C GLN A 265 6.75 2.47 19.58
N GLY A 266 8.07 2.69 19.63
CA GLY A 266 8.98 1.89 20.44
C GLY A 266 8.76 2.06 21.95
N CYS A 267 8.46 3.28 22.42
CA CYS A 267 8.33 3.60 23.84
C CYS A 267 6.86 3.65 24.30
N TRP A 268 5.92 3.11 23.53
CA TRP A 268 4.48 3.21 23.79
C TRP A 268 4.09 2.75 25.20
N SER A 269 4.66 1.63 25.67
CA SER A 269 4.41 1.10 27.02
C SER A 269 4.77 2.07 28.14
N ILE A 270 5.74 2.96 27.90
CA ILE A 270 6.26 3.93 28.87
C ILE A 270 5.46 5.23 28.82
N ILE A 271 5.20 5.77 27.61
CA ILE A 271 4.73 7.16 27.46
C ILE A 271 3.21 7.32 27.31
N LYS A 272 2.47 6.23 27.07
CA LYS A 272 1.05 6.27 26.62
C LYS A 272 0.12 7.11 27.52
N LEU A 273 0.29 7.05 28.84
CA LEU A 273 -0.59 7.74 29.78
C LEU A 273 -0.38 9.25 29.74
N ASP A 274 0.88 9.70 29.88
CA ASP A 274 1.23 11.12 29.82
C ASP A 274 0.91 11.72 28.42
N LEU A 275 1.06 10.93 27.36
CA LEU A 275 0.70 11.36 26.00
C LEU A 275 -0.82 11.54 25.84
N LEU A 276 -1.63 10.60 26.34
CA LEU A 276 -3.09 10.73 26.31
C LEU A 276 -3.54 11.97 27.09
N GLU A 277 -2.96 12.21 28.27
CA GLU A 277 -3.20 13.40 29.08
C GLU A 277 -2.88 14.68 28.28
N ALA A 278 -1.73 14.74 27.62
CA ALA A 278 -1.33 15.87 26.77
C ALA A 278 -2.27 16.09 25.57
N VAL A 279 -2.77 15.02 24.95
CA VAL A 279 -3.74 15.13 23.85
C VAL A 279 -5.09 15.62 24.38
N LYS A 280 -5.62 15.05 25.48
CA LYS A 280 -6.89 15.46 26.09
C LYS A 280 -6.87 16.92 26.54
N ALA A 281 -5.77 17.35 27.15
CA ALA A 281 -5.49 18.72 27.51
C ALA A 281 -5.77 19.72 26.37
N PHE A 282 -5.34 19.40 25.15
CA PHE A 282 -5.63 20.24 23.99
C PHE A 282 -7.13 20.28 23.66
N PHE A 283 -7.83 19.14 23.67
CA PHE A 283 -9.29 19.09 23.42
C PHE A 283 -10.13 19.73 24.54
N GLN A 284 -9.54 19.96 25.71
CA GLN A 284 -10.14 20.70 26.83
C GLN A 284 -9.94 22.21 26.73
N GLY A 285 -9.24 22.71 25.70
CA GLY A 285 -9.09 24.15 25.45
C GLY A 285 -7.68 24.70 25.69
N MET A 286 -6.72 23.88 26.16
CA MET A 286 -5.36 24.38 26.39
C MET A 286 -4.66 24.75 25.08
N CYS A 287 -4.01 25.92 25.05
CA CYS A 287 -3.22 26.37 23.92
C CYS A 287 -2.01 25.46 23.68
N LEU A 288 -1.69 25.20 22.40
CA LEU A 288 -0.47 24.48 22.05
C LEU A 288 0.76 25.33 22.45
N PRO A 289 1.67 24.83 23.30
CA PRO A 289 2.87 25.57 23.66
C PRO A 289 3.83 25.66 22.47
N ARG A 290 4.72 26.66 22.46
CA ARG A 290 5.73 26.83 21.38
C ARG A 290 6.60 25.59 21.17
N SER A 291 6.81 24.80 22.24
CA SER A 291 7.51 23.52 22.16
C SER A 291 6.83 22.49 21.25
N PHE A 292 5.51 22.58 21.08
CA PHE A 292 4.74 21.73 20.15
C PHE A 292 4.65 22.37 18.77
N THR A 293 4.54 23.70 18.69
CA THR A 293 4.22 24.40 17.44
C THR A 293 5.43 24.87 16.63
N SER A 294 6.63 24.86 17.21
CA SER A 294 7.89 25.07 16.48
C SER A 294 8.02 24.08 15.32
N THR A 295 8.21 24.62 14.13
CA THR A 295 8.20 23.88 12.86
C THR A 295 9.39 24.30 12.01
N SER A 296 10.06 23.32 11.40
CA SER A 296 11.15 23.57 10.46
C SER A 296 10.64 23.52 9.01
N ILE A 297 10.89 24.54 8.20
CA ILE A 297 10.51 24.56 6.78
C ILE A 297 11.69 24.08 5.93
N VAL A 298 11.51 22.97 5.20
CA VAL A 298 12.45 22.53 4.17
C VAL A 298 12.00 23.04 2.81
N LEU A 299 12.93 23.54 2.00
CA LEU A 299 12.68 23.97 0.63
C LEU A 299 13.02 22.83 -0.35
N LEU A 300 12.01 22.22 -0.96
CA LEU A 300 12.19 21.18 -1.97
C LEU A 300 12.12 21.77 -3.38
N PRO A 301 13.09 21.52 -4.28
CA PRO A 301 13.04 22.02 -5.65
C PRO A 301 11.90 21.36 -6.43
N LYS A 302 11.09 22.16 -7.12
CA LYS A 302 9.99 21.69 -7.99
C LYS A 302 10.49 21.25 -9.37
N VAL A 303 11.62 21.80 -9.81
CA VAL A 303 12.23 21.57 -11.13
C VAL A 303 13.73 21.30 -10.97
N ALA A 304 14.32 20.62 -11.95
CA ALA A 304 15.76 20.45 -12.01
C ALA A 304 16.43 21.83 -12.23
N GLY A 305 17.53 22.10 -11.52
CA GLY A 305 18.26 23.36 -11.62
C GLY A 305 17.51 24.59 -11.05
N ALA A 306 16.60 24.39 -10.09
CA ALA A 306 15.85 25.48 -9.46
C ALA A 306 16.78 26.59 -8.93
N SER A 307 16.63 27.81 -9.47
CA SER A 307 17.48 28.97 -9.18
C SER A 307 16.74 30.12 -8.51
N CYS A 308 15.39 30.09 -8.47
CA CYS A 308 14.56 31.12 -7.85
C CYS A 308 13.69 30.55 -6.71
N TRP A 309 13.41 31.32 -5.66
CA TRP A 309 12.61 30.87 -4.50
C TRP A 309 11.19 30.39 -4.85
N LYS A 310 10.60 30.92 -5.93
CA LYS A 310 9.29 30.49 -6.46
C LYS A 310 9.28 29.02 -6.92
N ASP A 311 10.45 28.52 -7.34
CA ASP A 311 10.67 27.16 -7.83
C ASP A 311 10.86 26.15 -6.69
N PHE A 312 10.88 26.61 -5.44
CA PHE A 312 10.91 25.75 -4.27
C PHE A 312 9.50 25.62 -3.65
N ARG A 313 9.27 24.46 -3.05
CA ARG A 313 8.09 24.13 -2.25
C ARG A 313 8.48 24.13 -0.77
N PRO A 314 7.89 25.00 0.06
CA PRO A 314 8.11 24.96 1.50
C PRO A 314 7.35 23.79 2.13
N ILE A 315 8.05 22.85 2.78
CA ILE A 315 7.46 21.73 3.50
C ILE A 315 7.70 21.90 4.99
N SER A 316 6.62 21.88 5.76
CA SER A 316 6.63 21.99 7.21
C SER A 316 6.97 20.65 7.87
N LEU A 317 8.12 20.59 8.55
CA LEU A 317 8.52 19.51 9.44
C LEU A 317 8.06 19.85 10.88
N CYS A 318 6.79 19.54 11.18
CA CYS A 318 6.23 19.73 12.51
C CYS A 318 6.74 18.66 13.49
N ASN A 319 6.76 18.99 14.79
CA ASN A 319 7.05 18.02 15.84
C ASN A 319 6.04 16.87 15.83
N THR A 320 6.50 15.66 16.17
CA THR A 320 5.64 14.47 16.13
C THR A 320 4.47 14.59 17.10
N CYS A 321 4.68 15.19 18.28
CA CYS A 321 3.62 15.43 19.27
C CYS A 321 2.46 16.28 18.72
N SER A 322 2.74 17.36 17.97
CA SER A 322 1.70 18.18 17.35
C SER A 322 1.03 17.46 16.18
N LYS A 323 1.78 16.65 15.42
CA LYS A 323 1.24 15.82 14.33
C LYS A 323 0.26 14.78 14.84
N ILE A 324 0.48 14.20 16.03
CA ILE A 324 -0.46 13.25 16.65
C ILE A 324 -1.81 13.94 16.88
N ILE A 325 -1.84 15.10 17.53
CA ILE A 325 -3.06 15.88 17.77
C ILE A 325 -3.74 16.23 16.44
N SER A 326 -2.98 16.78 15.50
CA SER A 326 -3.46 17.13 14.15
C SER A 326 -4.04 15.92 13.41
N LYS A 327 -3.43 14.74 13.52
CA LYS A 327 -3.87 13.53 12.82
C LYS A 327 -5.14 12.92 13.45
N VAL A 328 -5.33 13.04 14.76
CA VAL A 328 -6.61 12.72 15.42
C VAL A 328 -7.71 13.60 14.83
N VAL A 329 -7.50 14.92 14.82
CA VAL A 329 -8.47 15.89 14.28
C VAL A 329 -8.72 15.65 12.78
N ALA A 330 -7.68 15.42 11.98
CA ALA A 330 -7.80 15.16 10.55
C ALA A 330 -8.60 13.88 10.24
N ARG A 331 -8.41 12.82 11.04
CA ARG A 331 -9.16 11.56 10.86
C ARG A 331 -10.65 11.77 11.14
N ARG A 332 -10.99 12.52 12.19
CA ARG A 332 -12.39 12.85 12.51
C ARG A 332 -13.00 13.77 11.45
N LEU A 333 -12.28 14.82 11.03
CA LEU A 333 -12.71 15.68 9.93
C LEU A 333 -12.95 14.88 8.63
N GLY A 334 -12.07 13.93 8.32
CA GLY A 334 -12.21 13.04 7.16
C GLY A 334 -13.53 12.25 7.11
N ARG A 335 -14.15 11.97 8.27
CA ARG A 335 -15.45 11.28 8.33
C ARG A 335 -16.60 12.15 7.83
N VAL A 336 -16.51 13.46 8.02
CA VAL A 336 -17.58 14.43 7.69
C VAL A 336 -17.34 15.16 6.37
N LEU A 337 -16.11 15.21 5.87
CA LEU A 337 -15.81 15.86 4.58
C LEU A 337 -16.67 15.39 3.40
N PRO A 338 -16.98 14.08 3.23
CA PRO A 338 -17.76 13.62 2.08
C PRO A 338 -19.18 14.20 2.01
N SER A 339 -19.81 14.50 3.15
CA SER A 339 -21.15 15.10 3.22
C SER A 339 -21.13 16.63 3.12
N LEU A 340 -20.03 17.28 3.51
CA LEU A 340 -19.90 18.74 3.47
C LEU A 340 -19.43 19.28 2.11
N VAL A 341 -18.45 18.61 1.48
CA VAL A 341 -17.75 19.14 0.31
C VAL A 341 -18.49 18.78 -0.98
N SER A 342 -18.58 19.74 -1.92
CA SER A 342 -19.19 19.54 -3.24
C SER A 342 -18.65 18.29 -3.96
N PRO A 343 -19.48 17.48 -4.65
CA PRO A 343 -19.04 16.25 -5.31
C PRO A 343 -17.97 16.47 -6.38
N TRP A 344 -17.90 17.69 -6.95
CA TRP A 344 -16.94 18.11 -7.97
C TRP A 344 -15.53 18.36 -7.45
N GLN A 345 -15.32 18.39 -6.13
CA GLN A 345 -14.01 18.44 -5.49
C GLN A 345 -13.62 17.04 -5.00
N THR A 346 -12.70 16.38 -5.71
CA THR A 346 -12.30 15.00 -5.43
C THR A 346 -10.96 14.89 -4.70
N GLY A 347 -10.22 16.00 -4.56
CA GLY A 347 -8.94 16.03 -3.85
C GLY A 347 -9.13 15.99 -2.35
N PHE A 348 -8.35 15.14 -1.66
CA PHE A 348 -8.32 15.00 -0.20
C PHE A 348 -9.66 14.67 0.51
N VAL A 349 -10.70 14.27 -0.22
CA VAL A 349 -11.97 13.81 0.34
C VAL A 349 -12.01 12.28 0.33
N PRO A 350 -12.16 11.61 1.48
CA PRO A 350 -12.23 10.15 1.54
C PRO A 350 -13.34 9.57 0.64
N GLY A 351 -13.04 8.46 -0.03
CA GLY A 351 -13.95 7.79 -0.96
C GLY A 351 -13.98 8.36 -2.39
N ARG A 352 -13.34 9.52 -2.64
CA ARG A 352 -13.30 10.12 -3.99
C ARG A 352 -11.99 9.80 -4.70
N GLY A 353 -12.05 9.56 -6.02
CA GLY A 353 -10.91 9.10 -6.81
C GLY A 353 -10.43 10.13 -7.84
N ILE A 354 -9.12 10.38 -7.89
CA ILE A 354 -8.47 11.25 -8.90
C ILE A 354 -8.78 10.82 -10.35
N THR A 355 -9.05 9.53 -10.57
CA THR A 355 -9.37 8.96 -11.87
C THR A 355 -10.66 9.53 -12.45
N ASP A 356 -11.61 9.94 -11.60
CA ASP A 356 -12.93 10.41 -12.04
C ASP A 356 -12.78 11.74 -12.76
N ASN A 357 -11.95 12.64 -12.22
CA ASN A 357 -11.66 13.92 -12.86
C ASN A 357 -11.07 13.72 -14.25
N ILE A 358 -10.10 12.81 -14.38
CA ILE A 358 -9.42 12.54 -15.66
C ILE A 358 -10.39 11.93 -16.67
N LEU A 359 -11.15 10.91 -16.27
CA LEU A 359 -12.08 10.22 -17.14
C LEU A 359 -13.23 11.14 -17.59
N LEU A 360 -13.84 11.91 -16.67
CA LEU A 360 -14.85 12.91 -17.01
C LEU A 360 -14.30 13.98 -17.94
N THR A 361 -13.11 14.51 -17.67
CA THR A 361 -12.46 15.48 -18.57
C THR A 361 -12.31 14.89 -19.97
N GLN A 362 -11.83 13.65 -20.07
CA GLN A 362 -11.64 12.97 -21.34
C GLN A 362 -12.96 12.72 -22.09
N GLU A 363 -14.07 12.52 -21.38
CA GLU A 363 -15.42 12.43 -21.95
C GLU A 363 -15.95 13.78 -22.44
N LEU A 364 -15.78 14.84 -21.65
CA LEU A 364 -16.23 16.20 -21.97
C LEU A 364 -15.48 16.80 -23.15
N VAL A 365 -14.22 16.40 -23.38
CA VAL A 365 -13.44 16.79 -24.58
C VAL A 365 -14.15 16.39 -25.88
N MET A 366 -14.94 15.31 -25.89
CA MET A 366 -15.72 14.93 -27.08
C MET A 366 -16.85 15.91 -27.39
N ASP A 367 -17.36 16.59 -26.37
CA ASP A 367 -18.45 17.55 -26.48
C ASP A 367 -17.94 19.00 -26.64
N LEU A 368 -16.62 19.21 -26.65
CA LEU A 368 -16.02 20.52 -26.85
C LEU A 368 -16.34 21.10 -28.24
N ASP A 369 -16.44 20.24 -29.27
CA ASP A 369 -16.67 20.67 -30.66
C ASP A 369 -18.14 20.65 -31.10
N ARG A 370 -19.08 20.63 -30.16
CA ARG A 370 -20.50 20.73 -30.52
C ARG A 370 -20.76 22.06 -31.23
N ARG A 371 -21.56 21.99 -32.31
CA ARG A 371 -21.92 23.16 -33.13
C ARG A 371 -22.91 24.04 -32.37
N LEU A 372 -22.44 25.16 -31.85
CA LEU A 372 -23.16 26.01 -30.92
C LEU A 372 -22.85 27.49 -31.22
N ARG A 373 -23.82 28.39 -31.02
CA ARG A 373 -23.67 29.84 -31.29
C ARG A 373 -22.46 30.44 -30.55
N HIS A 374 -22.36 30.15 -29.27
CA HIS A 374 -21.13 30.32 -28.50
C HIS A 374 -20.48 28.93 -28.42
N PRO A 375 -19.19 28.73 -28.70
CA PRO A 375 -18.60 27.41 -28.52
C PRO A 375 -18.44 27.05 -27.04
N ASN A 376 -18.30 25.76 -26.75
CA ASN A 376 -17.85 25.29 -25.45
C ASN A 376 -16.36 25.67 -25.25
N ILE A 377 -15.97 25.96 -24.01
CA ILE A 377 -14.59 26.27 -23.60
C ILE A 377 -14.28 25.58 -22.27
N MET A 378 -13.03 25.15 -22.11
CA MET A 378 -12.51 24.67 -20.83
C MET A 378 -11.47 25.66 -20.31
N LEU A 379 -11.54 26.02 -19.03
CA LEU A 379 -10.56 26.87 -18.36
C LEU A 379 -9.81 26.03 -17.32
N LYS A 380 -8.48 26.05 -17.37
CA LYS A 380 -7.61 25.45 -16.36
C LYS A 380 -7.08 26.56 -15.46
N LEU A 381 -7.47 26.53 -14.20
CA LEU A 381 -6.99 27.45 -13.18
C LEU A 381 -5.78 26.88 -12.45
N ASP A 382 -4.76 27.71 -12.25
CA ASP A 382 -3.61 27.43 -11.38
C ASP A 382 -3.59 28.47 -10.25
N MET A 383 -3.43 28.03 -9.00
CA MET A 383 -3.45 28.92 -7.83
C MET A 383 -2.02 29.21 -7.34
N GLU A 384 -1.73 30.47 -7.05
CA GLU A 384 -0.44 30.87 -6.49
C GLU A 384 -0.32 30.44 -5.03
N LYS A 385 0.61 29.51 -4.74
CA LYS A 385 0.98 29.14 -3.36
C LYS A 385 -0.27 28.87 -2.49
N ALA A 386 -1.15 28.01 -3.00
CA ALA A 386 -2.55 27.90 -2.57
C ALA A 386 -2.74 27.69 -1.05
N TYR A 387 -1.87 26.91 -0.40
CA TYR A 387 -1.91 26.65 1.04
C TYR A 387 -1.45 27.86 1.87
N ASP A 388 -0.41 28.55 1.40
CA ASP A 388 0.31 29.57 2.15
C ASP A 388 -0.48 30.90 2.21
N ARG A 389 -1.34 31.14 1.20
CA ARG A 389 -2.11 32.39 1.05
C ARG A 389 -3.50 32.39 1.69
N VAL A 390 -3.96 31.29 2.29
CA VAL A 390 -5.30 31.22 2.89
C VAL A 390 -5.44 32.19 4.06
N GLU A 391 -6.32 33.18 3.98
CA GLU A 391 -6.56 34.12 5.08
C GLU A 391 -7.40 33.45 6.18
N TRP A 392 -6.95 33.57 7.43
CA TRP A 392 -7.62 32.93 8.56
C TRP A 392 -9.04 33.44 8.83
N PRO A 393 -9.35 34.76 8.70
CA PRO A 393 -10.73 35.23 8.80
C PRO A 393 -11.68 34.50 7.84
N PHE A 394 -11.25 34.28 6.60
CA PHE A 394 -12.03 33.53 5.61
C PHE A 394 -12.17 32.05 5.98
N LEU A 395 -11.11 31.41 6.48
CA LEU A 395 -11.19 30.03 6.98
C LEU A 395 -12.22 29.90 8.12
N LEU A 396 -12.15 30.79 9.12
CA LEU A 396 -13.07 30.81 10.26
C LEU A 396 -14.51 31.07 9.81
N PHE A 397 -14.69 31.99 8.86
CA PHE A 397 -15.98 32.24 8.23
C PHE A 397 -16.54 30.97 7.60
N MET A 398 -15.76 30.28 6.76
CA MET A 398 -16.21 29.05 6.11
C MET A 398 -16.55 27.95 7.11
N LEU A 399 -15.74 27.74 8.16
CA LEU A 399 -16.06 26.77 9.20
C LEU A 399 -17.42 27.08 9.87
N ARG A 400 -17.71 28.34 10.16
CA ARG A 400 -19.02 28.71 10.70
C ARG A 400 -20.16 28.50 9.70
N GLN A 401 -19.94 28.79 8.41
CA GLN A 401 -20.93 28.55 7.35
C GLN A 401 -21.28 27.06 7.18
N PHE A 402 -20.34 26.15 7.46
CA PHE A 402 -20.60 24.70 7.47
C PHE A 402 -21.27 24.20 8.77
N GLY A 403 -21.57 25.07 9.74
CA GLY A 403 -22.23 24.68 10.98
C GLY A 403 -21.32 24.04 12.03
N PHE A 404 -20.00 24.24 11.93
CA PHE A 404 -19.08 23.83 12.99
C PHE A 404 -19.32 24.70 14.24
N GLN A 405 -19.54 24.06 15.39
CA GLN A 405 -19.70 24.76 16.67
C GLN A 405 -18.39 25.45 17.09
N GLU A 406 -18.48 26.55 17.83
CA GLU A 406 -17.31 27.37 18.20
C GLU A 406 -16.20 26.58 18.90
N ARG A 407 -16.55 25.55 19.69
CA ARG A 407 -15.55 24.66 20.31
C ARG A 407 -14.72 23.90 19.27
N VAL A 408 -15.34 23.44 18.19
CA VAL A 408 -14.66 22.75 17.08
C VAL A 408 -13.89 23.74 16.21
N VAL A 409 -14.46 24.91 15.97
CA VAL A 409 -13.77 26.02 15.28
C VAL A 409 -12.49 26.41 16.03
N ASP A 410 -12.55 26.52 17.36
CA ASP A 410 -11.40 26.80 18.23
C ASP A 410 -10.33 25.70 18.14
N ILE A 411 -10.72 24.42 18.12
CA ILE A 411 -9.80 23.29 17.92
C ILE A 411 -9.02 23.45 16.61
N PHE A 412 -9.71 23.72 15.50
CA PHE A 412 -9.05 23.95 14.21
C PHE A 412 -8.17 25.20 14.24
N PHE A 413 -8.66 26.30 14.83
CA PHE A 413 -7.94 27.56 14.87
C PHE A 413 -6.66 27.48 15.69
N ARG A 414 -6.67 26.80 16.85
CA ARG A 414 -5.46 26.60 17.67
C ARG A 414 -4.39 25.75 16.98
N LEU A 415 -4.77 24.85 16.06
CA LEU A 415 -3.82 24.10 15.24
C LEU A 415 -3.12 24.96 14.19
N VAL A 416 -3.78 25.99 13.65
CA VAL A 416 -3.23 26.84 12.58
C VAL A 416 -2.61 28.15 13.06
N SER A 417 -3.14 28.74 14.14
CA SER A 417 -2.84 30.14 14.51
C SER A 417 -1.55 30.36 15.31
N ASN A 418 -1.06 29.35 16.03
CA ASN A 418 0.10 29.49 16.92
C ASN A 418 1.37 28.80 16.38
N ASN A 419 1.62 28.87 15.08
CA ASN A 419 2.76 28.20 14.46
C ASN A 419 3.98 29.12 14.31
N TRP A 420 5.15 28.60 14.70
CA TRP A 420 6.44 29.29 14.65
C TRP A 420 7.39 28.55 13.73
N PHE A 421 8.01 29.26 12.80
CA PHE A 421 8.79 28.68 11.72
C PHE A 421 10.25 29.11 11.77
N SER A 422 11.13 28.15 11.52
CA SER A 422 12.51 28.36 11.09
C SER A 422 12.69 27.69 9.74
N ILE A 423 13.54 28.23 8.87
CA ILE A 423 13.84 27.63 7.57
C ILE A 423 15.09 26.77 7.69
N LEU A 424 15.01 25.53 7.22
CA LEU A 424 16.17 24.66 7.10
C LEU A 424 16.89 24.97 5.80
N VAL A 425 18.03 25.64 5.93
CA VAL A 425 18.97 25.85 4.85
C VAL A 425 20.17 24.94 5.14
N ASN A 426 20.36 23.92 4.30
CA ASN A 426 21.49 22.99 4.41
C ASN A 426 21.60 22.29 5.77
N GLY A 427 20.45 22.01 6.40
CA GLY A 427 20.36 21.31 7.68
C GLY A 427 20.46 22.21 8.92
N GLU A 428 20.72 23.51 8.75
CA GLU A 428 20.71 24.48 9.85
C GLU A 428 19.44 25.34 9.81
N ALA A 429 18.92 25.65 11.00
CA ALA A 429 17.76 26.51 11.15
C ALA A 429 18.15 27.99 11.00
N ALA A 430 17.43 28.72 10.15
CA ALA A 430 17.57 30.14 9.92
C ALA A 430 16.24 30.86 10.19
N GLY A 431 16.32 32.00 10.88
CA GLY A 431 15.16 32.79 11.28
C GLY A 431 14.28 32.12 12.34
N PHE A 432 13.36 32.89 12.92
CA PHE A 432 12.31 32.40 13.80
C PHE A 432 11.14 33.38 13.78
N PHE A 433 10.09 33.07 13.02
CA PHE A 433 8.96 33.97 12.78
C PHE A 433 7.62 33.25 12.94
N LYS A 434 6.55 34.00 13.19
CA LYS A 434 5.18 33.49 13.35
C LYS A 434 4.39 33.72 12.06
N SER A 435 3.54 32.77 11.67
CA SER A 435 2.56 33.02 10.59
C SER A 435 1.40 33.85 11.08
N SER A 436 0.80 34.64 10.20
CA SER A 436 -0.49 35.30 10.40
C SER A 436 -1.55 34.89 9.37
N ARG A 437 -1.17 34.06 8.39
CA ARG A 437 -2.07 33.41 7.42
C ARG A 437 -1.55 32.04 7.00
N GLY A 438 -2.33 31.34 6.20
CA GLY A 438 -1.98 30.07 5.56
C GLY A 438 -2.26 28.84 6.43
N VAL A 439 -2.20 27.68 5.80
CA VAL A 439 -2.25 26.36 6.45
C VAL A 439 -0.96 25.59 6.15
N ARG A 440 -0.43 24.85 7.12
CA ARG A 440 0.90 24.22 7.02
C ARG A 440 0.94 23.11 5.98
N GLN A 441 1.82 23.23 4.98
CA GLN A 441 2.07 22.17 4.01
C GLN A 441 2.87 21.02 4.65
N GLY A 442 2.22 19.89 4.94
CA GLY A 442 2.81 18.73 5.63
C GLY A 442 2.16 18.39 6.98
N ASP A 443 1.19 19.20 7.41
CA ASP A 443 0.37 18.97 8.60
C ASP A 443 -0.90 18.18 8.23
N PRO A 444 -1.28 17.09 8.94
CA PRO A 444 -2.38 16.21 8.56
C PRO A 444 -3.76 16.88 8.40
N VAL A 445 -4.07 17.92 9.20
CA VAL A 445 -5.38 18.61 9.15
C VAL A 445 -5.49 19.60 7.99
N SER A 446 -4.37 20.15 7.52
CA SER A 446 -4.35 21.24 6.53
C SER A 446 -5.08 20.93 5.23
N PRO A 447 -4.96 19.73 4.60
CA PRO A 447 -5.68 19.43 3.36
C PRO A 447 -7.20 19.49 3.52
N GLY A 448 -7.74 19.01 4.66
CA GLY A 448 -9.17 19.06 4.93
C GLY A 448 -9.68 20.49 5.10
N LEU A 449 -8.96 21.32 5.85
CA LEU A 449 -9.29 22.75 6.01
C LEU A 449 -9.19 23.51 4.69
N PHE A 450 -8.15 23.23 3.90
CA PHE A 450 -7.96 23.81 2.58
C PHE A 450 -9.14 23.49 1.64
N VAL A 451 -9.58 22.23 1.63
CA VAL A 451 -10.71 21.81 0.80
C VAL A 451 -11.98 22.58 1.17
N LEU A 452 -12.30 22.75 2.46
CA LEU A 452 -13.46 23.54 2.91
C LEU A 452 -13.39 25.00 2.43
N VAL A 453 -12.20 25.60 2.43
CA VAL A 453 -11.98 26.97 1.91
C VAL A 453 -12.22 27.01 0.39
N THR A 454 -11.60 26.10 -0.37
CA THR A 454 -11.75 26.07 -1.84
C THR A 454 -13.14 25.64 -2.31
N ASP A 455 -13.93 24.97 -1.47
CA ASP A 455 -15.29 24.57 -1.81
C ASP A 455 -16.19 25.79 -2.08
N PHE A 456 -15.90 26.94 -1.44
CA PHE A 456 -16.56 28.22 -1.75
C PHE A 456 -16.36 28.63 -3.22
N LEU A 457 -15.12 28.57 -3.72
CA LEU A 457 -14.79 28.90 -5.11
C LEU A 457 -15.58 28.01 -6.08
N GLY A 458 -15.58 26.70 -5.83
CA GLY A 458 -16.32 25.74 -6.65
C GLY A 458 -17.84 25.97 -6.64
N ARG A 459 -18.45 26.12 -5.46
CA ARG A 459 -19.90 26.38 -5.33
C ARG A 459 -20.30 27.71 -5.93
N GLY A 460 -19.51 28.76 -5.74
CA GLY A 460 -19.77 30.07 -6.31
C GLY A 460 -19.70 30.06 -7.84
N LEU A 461 -18.69 29.40 -8.42
CA LEU A 461 -18.63 29.18 -9.87
C LEU A 461 -19.84 28.38 -10.36
N HIS A 462 -20.22 27.31 -9.68
CA HIS A 462 -21.38 26.51 -10.06
C HIS A 462 -22.67 27.34 -10.04
N HIS A 463 -22.92 28.10 -8.97
CA HIS A 463 -24.07 28.99 -8.84
C HIS A 463 -24.07 30.06 -9.94
N LEU A 464 -22.92 30.68 -10.22
CA LEU A 464 -22.76 31.68 -11.29
C LEU A 464 -23.11 31.11 -12.67
N LEU A 465 -22.70 29.87 -12.95
CA LEU A 465 -22.98 29.21 -14.22
C LEU A 465 -24.46 28.80 -14.34
N LEU A 466 -25.07 28.31 -13.26
CA LEU A 466 -26.50 27.94 -13.23
C LEU A 466 -27.44 29.14 -13.35
N SER A 467 -27.02 30.33 -12.92
CA SER A 467 -27.85 31.54 -12.98
C SER A 467 -28.34 31.90 -14.39
N ARG A 468 -27.66 31.42 -15.44
CA ARG A 468 -28.08 31.61 -16.84
C ARG A 468 -27.77 30.35 -17.66
N PRO A 469 -28.76 29.70 -18.31
CA PRO A 469 -28.53 28.50 -19.13
C PRO A 469 -27.45 28.68 -20.23
N GLY A 470 -27.31 29.90 -20.77
CA GLY A 470 -26.32 30.24 -21.79
C GLY A 470 -24.85 30.19 -21.34
N ARG A 471 -24.57 29.98 -20.04
CA ARG A 471 -23.22 29.87 -19.45
C ARG A 471 -22.77 28.43 -19.24
N LEU A 472 -23.70 27.47 -19.27
CA LEU A 472 -23.43 26.07 -19.01
C LEU A 472 -22.75 25.39 -20.20
N PHE A 473 -21.75 24.56 -19.91
CA PHE A 473 -21.14 23.69 -20.92
C PHE A 473 -22.17 22.68 -21.43
N VAL A 474 -22.31 22.56 -22.75
CA VAL A 474 -23.30 21.67 -23.36
C VAL A 474 -22.69 20.28 -23.59
N SER A 475 -23.09 19.28 -22.81
CA SER A 475 -22.66 17.87 -22.93
C SER A 475 -23.83 16.93 -23.23
N ALA A 476 -23.52 15.71 -23.67
CA ALA A 476 -24.51 14.65 -23.90
C ALA A 476 -24.85 13.89 -22.61
N GLY A 477 -24.07 14.04 -21.54
CA GLY A 477 -24.40 13.54 -20.20
C GLY A 477 -24.74 14.68 -19.25
N SER A 478 -24.63 14.40 -17.94
CA SER A 478 -24.96 15.34 -16.87
C SER A 478 -24.15 16.65 -16.94
N GLN A 479 -24.70 17.71 -16.36
CA GLN A 479 -24.05 19.01 -16.29
C GLN A 479 -22.85 18.95 -15.33
N VAL A 480 -21.65 19.19 -15.87
CA VAL A 480 -20.41 19.29 -15.09
C VAL A 480 -19.94 20.74 -15.09
N PRO A 481 -20.10 21.51 -14.00
CA PRO A 481 -19.73 22.93 -13.96
C PRO A 481 -18.21 23.12 -13.84
N TYR A 482 -17.57 22.28 -13.02
CA TYR A 482 -16.14 22.29 -12.77
C TYR A 482 -15.70 20.91 -12.27
N LEU A 483 -14.40 20.66 -12.29
CA LEU A 483 -13.74 19.54 -11.62
C LEU A 483 -12.52 20.06 -10.89
N ALA A 484 -12.41 19.75 -9.61
CA ALA A 484 -11.28 20.15 -8.78
C ALA A 484 -10.61 18.93 -8.14
N PHE A 485 -9.28 18.97 -8.06
CA PHE A 485 -8.48 18.08 -7.24
C PHE A 485 -7.57 18.94 -6.38
N ALA A 486 -8.04 19.30 -5.19
CA ALA A 486 -7.47 20.35 -4.37
C ALA A 486 -7.46 21.70 -5.11
N ASP A 487 -6.27 22.27 -5.38
CA ASP A 487 -6.08 23.55 -6.08
C ASP A 487 -6.14 23.45 -7.61
N ASP A 488 -5.88 22.27 -8.19
CA ASP A 488 -6.00 22.04 -9.64
C ASP A 488 -7.49 22.01 -10.04
N MET A 489 -7.96 23.05 -10.75
CA MET A 489 -9.37 23.18 -11.15
C MET A 489 -9.54 23.34 -12.67
N LEU A 490 -10.46 22.56 -13.24
CA LEU A 490 -10.99 22.75 -14.59
C LEU A 490 -12.42 23.30 -14.51
N ILE A 491 -12.70 24.38 -15.21
CA ILE A 491 -14.05 24.97 -15.33
C ILE A 491 -14.56 24.68 -16.75
N TYR A 492 -15.81 24.24 -16.84
CA TYR A 492 -16.48 23.95 -18.10
C TYR A 492 -17.55 24.99 -18.35
N THR A 493 -17.39 25.76 -19.43
CA THR A 493 -18.30 26.89 -19.69
C THR A 493 -18.37 27.22 -21.18
N ARG A 494 -18.80 28.43 -21.50
CA ARG A 494 -19.15 28.92 -22.83
C ARG A 494 -18.27 30.09 -23.22
N CYS A 495 -17.73 30.05 -24.44
CA CYS A 495 -16.91 31.13 -24.98
C CYS A 495 -17.79 32.32 -25.37
N SER A 496 -18.14 33.14 -24.39
CA SER A 496 -18.89 34.39 -24.57
C SER A 496 -18.38 35.47 -23.62
N GLU A 497 -18.36 36.70 -24.08
CA GLU A 497 -17.79 37.82 -23.30
C GLU A 497 -18.55 38.07 -21.99
N ASP A 498 -19.89 38.00 -21.98
CA ASP A 498 -20.70 38.08 -20.75
C ASP A 498 -20.29 37.02 -19.72
N CYS A 499 -20.11 35.78 -20.17
CA CYS A 499 -19.76 34.68 -19.27
C CYS A 499 -18.34 34.80 -18.74
N LEU A 500 -17.37 35.16 -19.60
CA LEU A 500 -15.97 35.33 -19.19
C LEU A 500 -15.81 36.51 -18.22
N ASN A 501 -16.51 37.63 -18.45
CA ASN A 501 -16.51 38.77 -17.53
C ASN A 501 -17.16 38.42 -16.18
N ALA A 502 -18.25 37.65 -16.19
CA ALA A 502 -18.88 37.17 -14.96
C ALA A 502 -17.93 36.30 -14.13
N ILE A 503 -17.20 35.38 -14.78
CA ILE A 503 -16.19 34.53 -14.12
C ILE A 503 -15.06 35.40 -13.58
N LYS A 504 -14.55 36.36 -14.36
CA LYS A 504 -13.49 37.28 -13.93
C LYS A 504 -13.89 38.04 -12.66
N GLY A 505 -15.06 38.69 -12.66
CA GLY A 505 -15.54 39.45 -11.50
C GLY A 505 -15.73 38.57 -10.26
N PHE A 506 -16.22 37.34 -10.44
CA PHE A 506 -16.31 36.38 -9.33
C PHE A 506 -14.94 35.98 -8.78
N LEU A 507 -13.96 35.69 -9.65
CA LEU A 507 -12.60 35.36 -9.24
C LEU A 507 -11.92 36.53 -8.52
N GLU A 508 -12.09 37.77 -8.97
CA GLU A 508 -11.57 38.96 -8.30
C GLU A 508 -12.15 39.11 -6.88
N GLY A 509 -13.47 38.98 -6.72
CA GLY A 509 -14.11 39.00 -5.40
C GLY A 509 -13.65 37.86 -4.49
N TYR A 510 -13.50 36.65 -5.02
CA TYR A 510 -12.99 35.50 -4.27
C TYR A 510 -11.55 35.72 -3.79
N GLN A 511 -10.67 36.24 -4.66
CA GLN A 511 -9.28 36.52 -4.31
C GLN A 511 -9.18 37.58 -3.22
N GLN A 512 -10.05 38.61 -3.27
CA GLN A 512 -10.12 39.65 -2.24
C GLN A 512 -10.61 39.09 -0.89
N ALA A 513 -11.59 38.19 -0.87
CA ALA A 513 -12.12 37.65 0.39
C ALA A 513 -11.24 36.56 1.01
N SER A 514 -10.68 35.66 0.19
CA SER A 514 -9.96 34.46 0.65
C SER A 514 -8.45 34.66 0.81
N GLY A 515 -7.88 35.69 0.17
CA GLY A 515 -6.45 35.92 0.01
C GLY A 515 -5.74 34.99 -0.98
N GLN A 516 -6.43 33.96 -1.48
CA GLN A 516 -5.90 33.13 -2.57
C GLN A 516 -5.77 33.97 -3.86
N ARG A 517 -4.84 33.60 -4.74
CA ARG A 517 -4.62 34.29 -6.02
C ARG A 517 -4.53 33.31 -7.18
N VAL A 518 -5.11 33.69 -8.30
CA VAL A 518 -5.02 32.96 -9.57
C VAL A 518 -3.69 33.32 -10.24
N ASN A 519 -2.92 32.30 -10.61
CA ASN A 519 -1.73 32.46 -11.41
C ASN A 519 -2.13 32.60 -12.88
N VAL A 520 -2.29 33.83 -13.36
CA VAL A 520 -2.71 34.11 -14.75
C VAL A 520 -1.74 33.51 -15.77
N ASN A 521 -0.43 33.52 -15.49
CA ASN A 521 0.61 33.01 -16.39
C ASN A 521 0.58 31.48 -16.56
N LYS A 522 0.14 30.75 -15.52
CA LYS A 522 0.03 29.29 -15.54
C LYS A 522 -1.38 28.79 -15.84
N SER A 523 -2.37 29.65 -15.66
CA SER A 523 -3.75 29.37 -16.03
C SER A 523 -3.89 29.38 -17.55
N ALA A 524 -4.69 28.47 -18.06
CA ALA A 524 -4.81 28.21 -19.50
C ALA A 524 -6.26 28.02 -19.91
N PHE A 525 -6.55 28.16 -21.21
CA PHE A 525 -7.85 27.81 -21.77
C PHE A 525 -7.72 26.89 -22.99
N ILE A 526 -8.75 26.08 -23.22
CA ILE A 526 -8.84 25.14 -24.34
C ILE A 526 -10.13 25.42 -25.11
N LEU A 527 -10.00 25.69 -26.41
CA LEU A 527 -11.09 25.97 -27.33
C LEU A 527 -11.44 24.75 -28.20
N ALA A 528 -12.67 24.76 -28.73
CA ALA A 528 -13.09 23.89 -29.82
C ALA A 528 -12.15 24.01 -31.04
N SER A 529 -11.99 22.92 -31.80
CA SER A 529 -11.11 22.92 -32.98
C SER A 529 -11.52 23.89 -34.07
N GLY A 530 -12.82 24.23 -34.16
CA GLY A 530 -13.35 25.22 -35.09
C GLY A 530 -13.40 26.65 -34.54
N ALA A 531 -12.79 26.93 -33.38
CA ALA A 531 -12.82 28.26 -32.78
C ALA A 531 -12.02 29.28 -33.61
N THR A 532 -12.54 30.50 -33.71
CA THR A 532 -11.93 31.58 -34.49
C THR A 532 -10.83 32.30 -33.69
N GLU A 533 -9.93 33.00 -34.39
CA GLU A 533 -8.91 33.82 -33.74
C GLU A 533 -9.53 34.93 -32.87
N ALA A 534 -10.66 35.50 -33.29
CA ALA A 534 -11.41 36.48 -32.49
C ALA A 534 -11.87 35.90 -31.13
N GLN A 535 -12.25 34.62 -31.08
CA GLN A 535 -12.63 33.94 -29.83
C GLN A 535 -11.40 33.72 -28.94
N GLU A 536 -10.25 33.36 -29.51
CA GLU A 536 -9.00 33.25 -28.76
C GLU A 536 -8.58 34.60 -28.16
N GLN A 537 -8.56 35.65 -28.98
CA GLN A 537 -8.21 37.01 -28.53
C GLN A 537 -9.17 37.52 -27.45
N MET A 538 -10.47 37.21 -27.55
CA MET A 538 -11.46 37.56 -26.52
C MET A 538 -11.10 36.93 -25.15
N VAL A 539 -10.77 35.63 -25.12
CA VAL A 539 -10.46 34.94 -23.86
C VAL A 539 -9.17 35.50 -23.24
N THR A 540 -8.13 35.68 -24.06
CA THR A 540 -6.87 36.28 -23.63
C THR A 540 -7.06 37.71 -23.12
N ARG A 541 -7.87 38.54 -23.81
CA ARG A 541 -8.16 39.92 -23.39
C ARG A 541 -8.91 39.99 -22.06
N VAL A 542 -9.92 39.13 -21.87
CA VAL A 542 -10.77 39.17 -20.67
C VAL A 542 -10.05 38.58 -19.46
N LEU A 543 -9.52 37.35 -19.59
CA LEU A 543 -8.97 36.58 -18.47
C LEU A 543 -7.44 36.65 -18.34
N GLY A 544 -6.72 37.01 -19.40
CA GLY A 544 -5.25 36.99 -19.43
C GLY A 544 -4.62 35.59 -19.53
N PHE A 545 -5.43 34.54 -19.63
CA PHE A 545 -4.95 33.15 -19.70
C PHE A 545 -4.31 32.85 -21.06
N HIS A 546 -3.43 31.85 -21.11
CA HIS A 546 -2.81 31.41 -22.37
C HIS A 546 -3.56 30.22 -22.99
N ARG A 547 -3.50 30.09 -24.32
CA ARG A 547 -4.13 28.96 -25.02
C ARG A 547 -3.31 27.68 -24.85
N ALA A 548 -3.93 26.63 -24.29
CA ALA A 548 -3.39 25.27 -24.31
C ALA A 548 -3.91 24.49 -25.53
N ARG A 549 -3.12 23.54 -26.02
CA ARG A 549 -3.45 22.66 -27.15
C ARG A 549 -3.47 21.20 -26.72
N PHE A 550 -4.19 20.36 -27.46
CA PHE A 550 -4.16 18.92 -27.25
C PHE A 550 -2.87 18.30 -27.83
N PRO A 551 -2.29 17.28 -27.17
CA PRO A 551 -2.63 16.83 -25.82
C PRO A 551 -2.09 17.79 -24.75
N PHE A 552 -2.80 17.93 -23.63
CA PHE A 552 -2.31 18.65 -22.45
C PHE A 552 -2.30 17.75 -21.22
N THR A 553 -1.45 18.03 -20.24
CA THR A 553 -1.37 17.24 -19.00
C THR A 553 -2.34 17.77 -17.95
N TYR A 554 -3.18 16.87 -17.43
CA TYR A 554 -4.06 17.11 -16.30
C TYR A 554 -3.90 15.99 -15.27
N LEU A 555 -3.58 16.36 -14.04
CA LEU A 555 -3.35 15.42 -12.92
C LEU A 555 -2.33 14.31 -13.24
N GLY A 556 -1.35 14.59 -14.12
CA GLY A 556 -0.33 13.62 -14.53
C GLY A 556 -0.75 12.66 -15.65
N ALA A 557 -1.96 12.79 -16.20
CA ALA A 557 -2.40 12.07 -17.39
C ALA A 557 -2.52 13.00 -18.61
N PRO A 558 -2.17 12.55 -19.83
CA PRO A 558 -2.40 13.32 -21.04
C PRO A 558 -3.89 13.25 -21.42
N ILE A 559 -4.54 14.41 -21.49
CA ILE A 559 -5.87 14.59 -22.09
C ILE A 559 -5.68 14.86 -23.57
N TYR A 560 -6.36 14.09 -24.41
CA TYR A 560 -6.16 14.12 -25.86
C TYR A 560 -7.49 14.10 -26.61
N LYS A 561 -7.42 14.41 -27.90
CA LYS A 561 -8.56 14.36 -28.83
C LYS A 561 -8.29 13.36 -29.95
N GLY A 562 -9.28 12.54 -30.30
CA GLY A 562 -9.18 11.58 -31.41
C GLY A 562 -8.56 10.23 -31.03
N ARG A 563 -7.53 9.79 -31.76
CA ARG A 563 -6.90 8.47 -31.58
C ARG A 563 -5.90 8.50 -30.41
N CYS A 564 -5.90 7.45 -29.59
CA CYS A 564 -4.89 7.25 -28.56
C CYS A 564 -3.59 6.80 -29.24
N LEU A 565 -2.62 7.71 -29.37
CA LEU A 565 -1.35 7.44 -30.05
C LEU A 565 -0.30 6.93 -29.07
N SER A 566 0.64 6.13 -29.59
CA SER A 566 1.81 5.66 -28.83
C SER A 566 2.60 6.79 -28.18
N LEU A 567 2.71 7.94 -28.87
CA LEU A 567 3.44 9.15 -28.41
C LEU A 567 2.96 9.66 -27.04
N LEU A 568 1.69 9.43 -26.67
CA LEU A 568 1.15 9.83 -25.37
C LEU A 568 1.85 9.13 -24.19
N PHE A 569 2.56 8.02 -24.45
CA PHE A 569 3.26 7.22 -23.45
C PHE A 569 4.78 7.39 -23.48
N ASP A 570 5.32 8.18 -24.41
CA ASP A 570 6.77 8.34 -24.53
C ASP A 570 7.39 8.98 -23.27
N GLY A 571 6.65 9.85 -22.58
CA GLY A 571 7.08 10.42 -21.30
C GLY A 571 7.24 9.38 -20.19
N ILE A 572 6.37 8.37 -20.11
CA ILE A 572 6.51 7.30 -19.10
C ILE A 572 7.63 6.33 -19.49
N GLU A 573 7.82 6.08 -20.78
CA GLU A 573 8.95 5.30 -21.28
C GLU A 573 10.29 5.98 -20.98
N ALA A 574 10.40 7.28 -21.24
CA ALA A 574 11.56 8.10 -20.92
C ALA A 574 11.85 8.07 -19.41
N LYS A 575 10.82 8.18 -18.56
CA LYS A 575 10.97 8.09 -17.11
C LYS A 575 11.50 6.72 -16.67
N MET A 576 10.97 5.62 -17.22
CA MET A 576 11.49 4.28 -16.93
C MET A 576 12.95 4.13 -17.37
N ARG A 577 13.32 4.65 -18.55
CA ARG A 577 14.70 4.62 -19.06
C ARG A 577 15.64 5.48 -18.22
N GLY A 578 15.19 6.64 -17.73
CA GLY A 578 15.95 7.51 -16.85
C GLY A 578 16.39 6.80 -15.56
N HIS A 579 15.53 5.93 -15.00
CA HIS A 579 15.92 5.09 -13.86
C HIS A 579 16.99 4.05 -14.22
N LEU A 580 16.98 3.52 -15.45
CA LEU A 580 17.97 2.52 -15.88
C LEU A 580 19.37 3.09 -15.94
N GLY A 581 19.54 4.36 -16.35
CA GLY A 581 20.87 5.00 -16.46
C GLY A 581 21.63 5.02 -15.13
N HIS A 582 20.95 5.29 -14.02
CA HIS A 582 21.55 5.27 -12.68
C HIS A 582 21.73 3.85 -12.11
N TRP A 583 20.95 2.88 -12.57
CA TRP A 583 21.01 1.52 -12.02
C TRP A 583 21.94 0.60 -12.81
N SER A 584 22.16 0.88 -14.09
CA SER A 584 23.11 0.13 -14.93
C SER A 584 24.55 0.32 -14.46
N THR A 585 24.86 1.45 -13.80
CA THR A 585 26.15 1.73 -13.17
C THR A 585 26.33 1.01 -11.83
N LYS A 586 25.24 0.53 -11.20
CA LYS A 586 25.30 -0.22 -9.94
C LYS A 586 25.50 -1.71 -10.20
N LEU A 587 26.43 -2.35 -9.48
CA LEU A 587 26.65 -3.81 -9.53
C LEU A 587 25.49 -4.58 -8.87
N LEU A 588 24.32 -4.57 -9.51
CA LEU A 588 23.11 -5.21 -9.01
C LEU A 588 23.07 -6.70 -9.38
N SER A 589 22.79 -7.55 -8.38
CA SER A 589 22.44 -8.94 -8.61
C SER A 589 21.09 -9.07 -9.36
N PHE A 590 20.85 -10.21 -10.02
CA PHE A 590 19.55 -10.49 -10.64
C PHE A 590 18.39 -10.41 -9.64
N GLY A 591 18.58 -10.86 -8.40
CA GLY A 591 17.59 -10.69 -7.34
C GLY A 591 17.27 -9.22 -7.05
N GLY A 592 18.30 -8.36 -6.97
CA GLY A 592 18.12 -6.91 -6.82
C GLY A 592 17.39 -6.27 -8.01
N LYS A 593 17.73 -6.68 -9.24
CA LYS A 593 17.03 -6.23 -10.45
C LYS A 593 15.55 -6.64 -10.44
N MET A 594 15.23 -7.89 -10.06
CA MET A 594 13.84 -8.35 -9.96
C MET A 594 13.02 -7.53 -8.97
N VAL A 595 13.60 -7.17 -7.82
CA VAL A 595 12.95 -6.30 -6.83
C VAL A 595 12.66 -4.91 -7.42
N LEU A 596 13.64 -4.29 -8.08
CA LEU A 596 13.46 -2.98 -8.73
C LEU A 596 12.44 -3.01 -9.88
N ILE A 597 12.41 -4.09 -10.66
CA ILE A 597 11.38 -4.29 -11.69
C ILE A 597 10.01 -4.33 -11.04
N ARG A 598 9.81 -5.17 -10.02
CA ARG A 598 8.51 -5.39 -9.40
C ARG A 598 7.98 -4.15 -8.69
N HIS A 599 8.83 -3.46 -7.94
CA HIS A 599 8.39 -2.40 -7.04
C HIS A 599 8.51 -0.99 -7.64
N VAL A 600 9.36 -0.80 -8.65
CA VAL A 600 9.61 0.53 -9.26
C VAL A 600 9.23 0.56 -10.74
N LEU A 601 9.87 -0.24 -11.61
CA LEU A 601 9.63 -0.11 -13.05
C LEU A 601 8.20 -0.50 -13.44
N ALA A 602 7.71 -1.63 -12.95
CA ALA A 602 6.38 -2.11 -13.29
C ALA A 602 5.27 -1.27 -12.64
N SER A 603 5.55 -0.54 -11.55
CA SER A 603 4.55 0.30 -10.87
C SER A 603 4.37 1.66 -11.55
N LEU A 604 5.41 2.21 -12.18
CA LEU A 604 5.39 3.52 -12.84
C LEU A 604 4.23 3.69 -13.87
N PRO A 605 3.96 2.77 -14.79
CA PRO A 605 2.86 2.92 -15.76
C PRO A 605 1.46 2.72 -15.18
N MET A 606 1.33 2.09 -13.99
CA MET A 606 0.03 1.64 -13.46
C MET A 606 -0.97 2.78 -13.28
N TYR A 607 -0.48 3.99 -12.95
CA TYR A 607 -1.32 5.17 -12.85
C TYR A 607 -1.99 5.51 -14.18
N LEU A 608 -1.22 5.59 -15.28
CA LEU A 608 -1.76 5.89 -16.61
C LEU A 608 -2.67 4.78 -17.12
N LEU A 609 -2.35 3.51 -16.85
CA LEU A 609 -3.17 2.36 -17.27
C LEU A 609 -4.55 2.31 -16.59
N GLN A 610 -4.76 3.02 -15.48
CA GLN A 610 -6.08 3.15 -14.88
C GLN A 610 -7.02 3.96 -15.77
N VAL A 611 -6.53 5.07 -16.33
CA VAL A 611 -7.36 6.05 -17.06
C VAL A 611 -7.24 5.92 -18.58
N LEU A 612 -6.14 5.38 -19.10
CA LEU A 612 -5.89 5.21 -20.52
C LEU A 612 -5.79 3.73 -20.90
N ASN A 613 -6.16 3.42 -22.15
CA ASN A 613 -5.92 2.12 -22.76
C ASN A 613 -4.87 2.25 -23.88
N PRO A 614 -3.60 1.88 -23.64
CA PRO A 614 -2.54 2.01 -24.64
C PRO A 614 -2.71 1.07 -25.84
N PRO A 615 -2.18 1.45 -27.02
CA PRO A 615 -1.96 0.51 -28.11
C PRO A 615 -1.04 -0.66 -27.72
N LYS A 616 -1.20 -1.82 -28.36
CA LYS A 616 -0.39 -3.03 -28.10
C LYS A 616 1.12 -2.77 -28.16
N ALA A 617 1.56 -1.91 -29.07
CA ALA A 617 2.97 -1.53 -29.22
C ALA A 617 3.56 -0.94 -27.93
N VAL A 618 2.80 -0.14 -27.17
CA VAL A 618 3.25 0.46 -25.91
C VAL A 618 3.51 -0.63 -24.86
N PHE A 619 2.61 -1.61 -24.71
CA PHE A 619 2.82 -2.73 -23.77
C PHE A 619 4.10 -3.51 -24.08
N ILE A 620 4.38 -3.74 -25.36
CA ILE A 620 5.60 -4.42 -25.81
C ILE A 620 6.83 -3.57 -25.46
N ARG A 621 6.81 -2.26 -25.71
CA ARG A 621 7.94 -1.38 -25.37
C ARG A 621 8.20 -1.33 -23.86
N LEU A 622 7.16 -1.20 -23.03
CA LEU A 622 7.28 -1.24 -21.57
C LEU A 622 7.87 -2.57 -21.07
N GLY A 623 7.40 -3.69 -21.64
CA GLY A 623 7.92 -5.03 -21.36
C GLY A 623 9.39 -5.18 -21.77
N ASN A 624 9.77 -4.66 -22.94
CA ASN A 624 11.15 -4.67 -23.43
C ASN A 624 12.09 -3.88 -22.54
N ILE A 625 11.66 -2.72 -22.01
CA ILE A 625 12.46 -1.95 -21.04
C ILE A 625 12.77 -2.79 -19.80
N CYS A 626 11.77 -3.48 -19.24
CA CYS A 626 11.94 -4.34 -18.07
C CYS A 626 12.82 -5.57 -18.39
N ASN A 627 12.63 -6.18 -19.56
CA ASN A 627 13.39 -7.36 -19.98
C ASN A 627 14.86 -7.03 -20.23
N SER A 628 15.14 -5.91 -20.92
CA SER A 628 16.50 -5.37 -21.08
C SER A 628 17.14 -5.11 -19.73
N PHE A 629 16.46 -4.43 -18.81
CA PHE A 629 17.04 -4.18 -17.49
C PHE A 629 17.38 -5.48 -16.73
N LEU A 630 16.54 -6.51 -16.85
CA LEU A 630 16.82 -7.80 -16.22
C LEU A 630 18.10 -8.45 -16.78
N TRP A 631 18.21 -8.57 -18.10
CA TRP A 631 19.25 -9.40 -18.75
C TRP A 631 20.53 -8.65 -19.12
N ASP A 632 20.42 -7.41 -19.58
CA ASP A 632 21.57 -6.61 -20.03
C ASP A 632 22.45 -6.20 -18.84
N GLN A 633 23.75 -6.01 -19.05
CA GLN A 633 24.68 -5.53 -18.02
C GLN A 633 25.62 -4.48 -18.59
N ARG A 634 25.89 -3.41 -17.85
CA ARG A 634 26.85 -2.35 -18.22
C ARG A 634 26.64 -1.77 -19.62
N GLY A 635 25.39 -1.69 -20.09
CA GLY A 635 25.07 -1.19 -21.43
C GLY A 635 25.30 -2.19 -22.56
N GLU A 636 25.88 -3.36 -22.27
CA GLU A 636 26.04 -4.44 -23.24
C GLU A 636 24.75 -5.25 -23.37
N LYS A 637 24.29 -5.43 -24.61
CA LYS A 637 23.18 -6.31 -24.93
C LYS A 637 23.58 -7.75 -24.64
N ARG A 638 22.83 -8.42 -23.78
CA ARG A 638 23.01 -9.84 -23.49
C ARG A 638 21.89 -10.67 -24.09
N MET A 639 22.04 -11.98 -24.03
CA MET A 639 20.98 -12.87 -24.45
C MET A 639 19.79 -12.80 -23.51
N HIS A 640 18.61 -12.46 -24.05
CA HIS A 640 17.34 -12.45 -23.30
C HIS A 640 16.75 -13.85 -23.34
N TRP A 641 16.80 -14.55 -22.20
CA TRP A 641 16.46 -15.98 -22.14
C TRP A 641 14.96 -16.28 -22.24
N ALA A 642 14.12 -15.32 -21.87
CA ALA A 642 12.66 -15.42 -21.91
C ALA A 642 12.02 -14.09 -22.33
N SER A 643 10.84 -14.15 -22.95
CA SER A 643 10.03 -12.95 -23.23
C SER A 643 9.40 -12.41 -21.96
N TRP A 644 9.05 -11.13 -21.96
CA TRP A 644 8.41 -10.47 -20.82
C TRP A 644 7.13 -11.18 -20.36
N GLU A 645 6.30 -11.64 -21.31
CA GLU A 645 5.06 -12.36 -21.04
C GLU A 645 5.32 -13.67 -20.28
N LYS A 646 6.37 -14.42 -20.66
CA LYS A 646 6.75 -15.65 -19.96
C LYS A 646 7.25 -15.37 -18.54
N LEU A 647 7.90 -14.23 -18.31
CA LEU A 647 8.36 -13.82 -16.98
C LEU A 647 7.19 -13.35 -16.08
N CYS A 648 6.05 -12.96 -16.66
CA CYS A 648 4.88 -12.49 -15.93
C CYS A 648 4.00 -13.60 -15.35
N PHE A 649 4.20 -14.87 -15.71
CA PHE A 649 3.49 -15.95 -15.03
C PHE A 649 3.89 -16.02 -13.54
N PRO A 650 2.97 -16.44 -12.65
CA PRO A 650 3.33 -16.80 -11.28
C PRO A 650 4.49 -17.77 -11.23
N SER A 651 5.22 -17.78 -10.11
CA SER A 651 6.36 -18.68 -9.95
C SER A 651 5.96 -20.15 -10.08
N GLU A 652 4.80 -20.54 -9.54
CA GLU A 652 4.27 -21.91 -9.64
C GLU A 652 3.83 -22.30 -11.07
N GLU A 653 3.57 -21.31 -11.93
CA GLU A 653 3.25 -21.47 -13.36
C GLU A 653 4.48 -21.25 -14.26
N GLY A 654 5.65 -21.16 -13.62
CA GLY A 654 6.94 -21.15 -14.27
C GLY A 654 7.46 -19.80 -14.75
N GLY A 655 6.84 -18.70 -14.35
CA GLY A 655 7.38 -17.35 -14.53
C GLY A 655 8.16 -16.86 -13.30
N LEU A 656 8.37 -15.54 -13.22
CA LEU A 656 9.03 -14.88 -12.09
C LEU A 656 8.03 -14.10 -11.21
N GLY A 657 6.74 -14.15 -11.52
CA GLY A 657 5.69 -13.43 -10.81
C GLY A 657 5.72 -11.92 -11.03
N PHE A 658 6.09 -11.46 -12.22
CA PHE A 658 5.86 -10.06 -12.62
C PHE A 658 4.42 -9.86 -13.09
N ARG A 659 3.91 -8.63 -13.03
CA ARG A 659 2.57 -8.34 -13.55
C ARG A 659 2.66 -7.88 -15.00
N SER A 660 1.94 -8.57 -15.88
CA SER A 660 1.78 -8.16 -17.28
C SER A 660 1.05 -6.82 -17.36
N PHE A 661 1.62 -5.85 -18.10
CA PHE A 661 0.99 -4.55 -18.32
C PHE A 661 -0.36 -4.66 -19.04
N ARG A 662 -0.49 -5.63 -19.96
CA ARG A 662 -1.73 -5.91 -20.68
C ARG A 662 -2.82 -6.44 -19.74
N ASP A 663 -2.46 -7.39 -18.88
CA ASP A 663 -3.42 -8.00 -17.94
C ASP A 663 -3.84 -6.98 -16.88
N MET A 664 -2.91 -6.14 -16.41
CA MET A 664 -3.24 -5.02 -15.53
C MET A 664 -4.16 -3.99 -16.19
N SER A 665 -3.94 -3.64 -17.46
CA SER A 665 -4.87 -2.74 -18.20
C SER A 665 -6.28 -3.31 -18.29
N ARG A 666 -6.41 -4.63 -18.49
CA ARG A 666 -7.71 -5.33 -18.49
C ARG A 666 -8.33 -5.36 -17.09
N ALA A 667 -7.55 -5.60 -16.05
CA ALA A 667 -8.02 -5.53 -14.66
C ALA A 667 -8.52 -4.13 -14.28
N PHE A 668 -7.85 -3.08 -14.76
CA PHE A 668 -8.35 -1.71 -14.61
C PHE A 668 -9.60 -1.43 -15.45
N ALA A 669 -9.74 -2.02 -16.64
CA ALA A 669 -10.99 -1.95 -17.40
C ALA A 669 -12.15 -2.60 -16.62
N ALA A 670 -11.91 -3.77 -16.00
CA ALA A 670 -12.89 -4.42 -15.13
C ALA A 670 -13.24 -3.57 -13.91
N LYS A 671 -12.26 -2.87 -13.31
CA LYS A 671 -12.52 -1.90 -12.23
C LYS A 671 -13.43 -0.77 -12.70
N LEU A 672 -13.21 -0.23 -13.90
CA LEU A 672 -14.07 0.82 -14.45
C LEU A 672 -15.49 0.30 -14.72
N TRP A 673 -15.64 -0.92 -15.26
CA TRP A 673 -16.94 -1.53 -15.46
C TRP A 673 -17.68 -1.78 -14.14
N TRP A 674 -16.99 -2.29 -13.13
CA TRP A 674 -17.54 -2.45 -11.78
C TRP A 674 -18.05 -1.12 -11.21
N ARG A 675 -17.26 -0.06 -11.29
CA ARG A 675 -17.63 1.28 -10.79
C ARG A 675 -18.80 1.90 -11.57
N PHE A 676 -18.79 1.72 -12.89
CA PHE A 676 -19.92 2.09 -13.73
C PHE A 676 -21.18 1.38 -13.24
N ARG A 677 -21.19 0.03 -13.17
CA ARG A 677 -22.34 -0.73 -12.67
C ARG A 677 -22.75 -0.37 -11.24
N SER A 678 -21.81 0.00 -10.37
CA SER A 678 -22.07 0.38 -8.98
C SER A 678 -22.74 1.75 -8.83
N GLY A 679 -22.63 2.63 -9.82
CA GLY A 679 -23.14 4.01 -9.72
C GLY A 679 -22.50 4.84 -8.60
N ASP A 680 -21.27 4.50 -8.18
CA ASP A 680 -20.67 5.01 -6.93
C ASP A 680 -19.86 6.32 -7.08
N SER A 681 -19.93 6.98 -8.25
CA SER A 681 -19.12 8.18 -8.53
C SER A 681 -19.76 9.11 -9.56
N ILE A 682 -19.35 10.39 -9.53
CA ILE A 682 -19.74 11.41 -10.52
C ILE A 682 -19.42 11.00 -11.96
N TRP A 683 -18.36 10.20 -12.15
CA TRP A 683 -18.02 9.64 -13.46
C TRP A 683 -19.02 8.58 -13.88
N ALA A 684 -19.38 7.65 -12.99
CA ALA A 684 -20.35 6.60 -13.29
C ALA A 684 -21.72 7.19 -13.63
N GLU A 685 -22.19 8.16 -12.84
CA GLU A 685 -23.45 8.88 -13.08
C GLU A 685 -23.47 9.57 -14.45
N PHE A 686 -22.44 10.34 -14.79
CA PHE A 686 -22.31 10.98 -16.10
C PHE A 686 -22.32 9.96 -17.25
N MET A 687 -21.61 8.83 -17.08
CA MET A 687 -21.56 7.77 -18.09
C MET A 687 -22.92 7.09 -18.25
N HIS A 688 -23.67 6.89 -17.17
CA HIS A 688 -25.03 6.34 -17.21
C HIS A 688 -25.96 7.25 -18.01
N GLU A 689 -25.98 8.55 -17.71
CA GLU A 689 -26.82 9.51 -18.43
C GLU A 689 -26.42 9.59 -19.91
N LYS A 690 -25.11 9.61 -20.22
CA LYS A 690 -24.62 9.73 -21.59
C LYS A 690 -24.83 8.49 -22.46
N TYR A 691 -24.77 7.29 -21.88
CA TYR A 691 -24.71 6.04 -22.66
C TYR A 691 -25.81 5.03 -22.38
N SER A 692 -26.41 5.03 -21.19
CA SER A 692 -27.45 4.06 -20.79
C SER A 692 -28.75 4.71 -20.35
N SER A 693 -28.99 5.99 -20.66
CA SER A 693 -30.26 6.63 -20.33
C SER A 693 -31.40 5.96 -21.09
N GLY A 694 -32.33 5.35 -20.35
CA GLY A 694 -33.49 4.66 -20.90
C GLY A 694 -33.26 3.21 -21.35
N CYS A 695 -32.10 2.60 -21.07
CA CYS A 695 -31.87 1.18 -21.33
C CYS A 695 -30.93 0.54 -20.30
N HIS A 696 -30.95 -0.80 -20.22
CA HIS A 696 -30.05 -1.50 -19.31
C HIS A 696 -28.58 -1.33 -19.76
N PRO A 697 -27.60 -1.20 -18.85
CA PRO A 697 -26.18 -1.05 -19.20
C PRO A 697 -25.60 -2.11 -20.16
N LEU A 698 -26.21 -3.30 -20.24
CA LEU A 698 -25.81 -4.37 -21.17
C LEU A 698 -26.25 -4.12 -22.61
N GLU A 699 -27.34 -3.38 -22.80
CA GLU A 699 -27.92 -3.04 -24.11
C GLU A 699 -27.43 -1.69 -24.61
N ALA A 700 -26.90 -0.87 -23.70
CA ALA A 700 -26.31 0.41 -24.02
C ALA A 700 -25.31 0.29 -25.18
N SER A 701 -25.57 1.06 -26.23
CA SER A 701 -24.74 1.18 -27.42
C SER A 701 -24.72 2.63 -27.88
N SER A 702 -23.65 3.05 -28.54
CA SER A 702 -23.50 4.43 -29.00
C SER A 702 -22.99 4.49 -30.42
N VAL A 703 -23.56 5.38 -31.23
CA VAL A 703 -23.11 5.64 -32.60
C VAL A 703 -21.72 6.30 -32.62
N ARG A 704 -21.41 7.11 -31.59
CA ARG A 704 -20.11 7.81 -31.46
C ARG A 704 -19.49 7.54 -30.08
N PRO A 705 -19.07 6.30 -29.81
CA PRO A 705 -18.58 5.93 -28.49
C PRO A 705 -17.22 6.56 -28.22
N SER A 706 -17.00 6.96 -26.97
CA SER A 706 -15.68 7.40 -26.52
C SER A 706 -14.69 6.23 -26.50
N ARG A 707 -13.41 6.53 -26.29
CA ARG A 707 -12.41 5.46 -26.11
C ARG A 707 -12.59 4.75 -24.78
N THR A 708 -13.04 5.46 -23.75
CA THR A 708 -13.39 4.89 -22.46
C THR A 708 -14.59 3.97 -22.59
N TRP A 709 -15.66 4.39 -23.28
CA TRP A 709 -16.84 3.55 -23.50
C TRP A 709 -16.50 2.29 -24.30
N ARG A 710 -15.73 2.39 -25.39
CA ARG A 710 -15.25 1.19 -26.12
C ARG A 710 -14.44 0.25 -25.24
N ARG A 711 -13.67 0.79 -24.28
CA ARG A 711 -12.90 -0.03 -23.32
C ARG A 711 -13.86 -0.77 -22.37
N LEU A 712 -14.95 -0.15 -21.97
CA LEU A 712 -16.02 -0.75 -21.17
C LEU A 712 -16.79 -1.83 -21.96
N GLU A 713 -17.23 -1.53 -23.19
CA GLU A 713 -17.88 -2.50 -24.09
C GLU A 713 -17.01 -3.74 -24.32
N ALA A 714 -15.70 -3.56 -24.50
CA ALA A 714 -14.78 -4.67 -24.73
C ALA A 714 -14.60 -5.58 -23.51
N ILE A 715 -14.75 -5.06 -22.29
CA ILE A 715 -14.53 -5.83 -21.05
C ILE A 715 -15.84 -6.35 -20.44
N ARG A 716 -16.99 -5.72 -20.73
CA ARG A 716 -18.30 -6.08 -20.13
C ARG A 716 -18.64 -7.55 -20.30
N VAL A 717 -18.42 -8.10 -21.50
CA VAL A 717 -18.73 -9.49 -21.87
C VAL A 717 -18.00 -10.50 -20.96
N VAL A 718 -16.83 -10.13 -20.46
CA VAL A 718 -16.00 -11.00 -19.61
C VAL A 718 -16.30 -10.78 -18.12
N VAL A 719 -16.71 -9.58 -17.73
CA VAL A 719 -16.81 -9.16 -16.32
C VAL A 719 -18.25 -9.28 -15.80
N GLU A 720 -19.27 -8.98 -16.59
CA GLU A 720 -20.66 -9.08 -16.15
C GLU A 720 -21.04 -10.49 -15.67
N PRO A 721 -20.61 -11.58 -16.34
CA PRO A 721 -20.82 -12.94 -15.84
C PRO A 721 -20.07 -13.26 -14.53
N LYS A 722 -19.39 -12.29 -13.92
CA LYS A 722 -18.77 -12.37 -12.59
C LYS A 722 -19.33 -11.35 -11.58
N ILE A 723 -20.29 -10.53 -11.98
CA ILE A 723 -21.02 -9.58 -11.14
C ILE A 723 -22.38 -10.16 -10.73
N ARG A 724 -22.70 -10.13 -9.44
CA ARG A 724 -24.02 -10.50 -8.91
C ARG A 724 -24.59 -9.40 -8.02
N TRP A 725 -25.87 -9.50 -7.70
CA TRP A 725 -26.55 -8.56 -6.80
C TRP A 725 -27.00 -9.24 -5.51
N CYS A 726 -26.76 -8.55 -4.41
CA CYS A 726 -27.25 -8.85 -3.07
C CYS A 726 -28.40 -7.89 -2.78
N ILE A 727 -29.63 -8.41 -2.87
CA ILE A 727 -30.88 -7.63 -2.90
C ILE A 727 -31.12 -6.91 -1.56
N GLY A 728 -31.49 -5.64 -1.67
CA GLY A 728 -31.98 -4.77 -0.61
C GLY A 728 -33.34 -4.20 -1.01
N GLU A 729 -33.35 -2.94 -1.43
CA GLU A 729 -34.53 -2.21 -1.93
C GLU A 729 -35.07 -2.73 -3.27
N GLY A 730 -34.29 -3.51 -4.03
CA GLY A 730 -34.76 -4.18 -5.24
C GLY A 730 -34.75 -3.30 -6.50
N LEU A 731 -33.95 -2.24 -6.53
CA LEU A 731 -33.72 -1.39 -7.71
C LEU A 731 -32.72 -2.05 -8.70
N VAL A 732 -32.95 -3.34 -8.96
CA VAL A 732 -32.16 -4.22 -9.81
C VAL A 732 -33.07 -4.75 -10.91
N ASP A 733 -32.56 -4.89 -12.13
CA ASP A 733 -33.37 -5.41 -13.24
C ASP A 733 -33.72 -6.87 -13.00
N PHE A 734 -35.01 -7.20 -13.03
CA PHE A 734 -35.50 -8.53 -12.70
C PHE A 734 -34.96 -9.60 -13.65
N TRP A 735 -34.83 -9.28 -14.94
CA TRP A 735 -34.52 -10.25 -16.00
C TRP A 735 -33.02 -10.32 -16.31
N LYS A 736 -32.36 -9.16 -16.42
CA LYS A 736 -31.01 -9.02 -16.97
C LYS A 736 -29.91 -9.11 -15.91
N ASP A 737 -30.21 -8.75 -14.67
CA ASP A 737 -29.24 -8.78 -13.59
C ASP A 737 -29.23 -10.14 -12.87
N ARG A 738 -28.06 -10.53 -12.38
CA ARG A 738 -27.89 -11.83 -11.69
C ARG A 738 -28.05 -11.67 -10.18
N TRP A 739 -29.28 -11.83 -9.73
CA TRP A 739 -29.63 -11.74 -8.31
C TRP A 739 -30.15 -13.05 -7.74
N ALA A 740 -30.87 -13.85 -8.55
CA ALA A 740 -31.47 -15.12 -8.12
C ALA A 740 -30.68 -16.38 -8.50
N LEU A 741 -30.32 -16.53 -9.78
CA LEU A 741 -29.69 -17.72 -10.33
C LEU A 741 -28.28 -17.42 -10.87
N ASP A 742 -27.52 -18.47 -11.19
CA ASP A 742 -26.17 -18.35 -11.77
C ASP A 742 -26.12 -17.61 -13.11
N ASN A 743 -27.23 -17.71 -13.86
CA ASN A 743 -27.49 -16.96 -15.09
C ASN A 743 -28.63 -15.96 -14.85
N PRO A 744 -28.72 -14.88 -15.65
CA PRO A 744 -29.89 -13.98 -15.65
C PRO A 744 -31.20 -14.74 -15.89
N LEU A 745 -32.32 -14.26 -15.34
CA LEU A 745 -33.61 -14.93 -15.50
C LEU A 745 -34.06 -14.97 -16.97
N GLU A 746 -33.67 -13.97 -17.78
CA GLU A 746 -33.97 -13.96 -19.22
C GLU A 746 -33.37 -15.13 -20.00
N GLU A 747 -32.26 -15.70 -19.52
CA GLU A 747 -31.61 -16.85 -20.15
C GLU A 747 -32.24 -18.19 -19.71
N VAL A 748 -32.91 -18.20 -18.55
CA VAL A 748 -33.50 -19.40 -17.94
C VAL A 748 -34.97 -19.54 -18.33
N VAL A 749 -35.71 -18.44 -18.39
CA VAL A 749 -37.14 -18.42 -18.67
C VAL A 749 -37.36 -18.23 -20.17
N VAL A 750 -37.87 -19.28 -20.82
CA VAL A 750 -38.10 -19.30 -22.27
C VAL A 750 -39.23 -18.33 -22.64
N GLY A 751 -38.91 -17.31 -23.44
CA GLY A 751 -39.86 -16.34 -23.96
C GLY A 751 -39.16 -15.23 -24.74
N ALA A 752 -39.81 -14.64 -25.74
CA ALA A 752 -39.29 -13.50 -26.48
C ALA A 752 -39.89 -12.19 -25.94
N GLY A 753 -39.05 -11.18 -25.73
CA GLY A 753 -39.51 -9.81 -25.40
C GLY A 753 -40.00 -9.63 -23.97
N HIS A 754 -39.20 -10.04 -22.98
CA HIS A 754 -39.50 -9.83 -21.55
C HIS A 754 -39.70 -8.34 -21.22
N PRO A 755 -40.78 -7.95 -20.52
CA PRO A 755 -40.98 -6.57 -20.08
C PRO A 755 -39.88 -6.12 -19.10
N HIS A 756 -39.60 -4.83 -19.04
CA HIS A 756 -38.70 -4.31 -18.02
C HIS A 756 -39.41 -4.28 -16.66
N PHE A 757 -38.89 -5.04 -15.69
CA PHE A 757 -39.33 -5.03 -14.30
C PHE A 757 -38.14 -4.78 -13.38
N LEU A 758 -38.41 -4.12 -12.26
CA LEU A 758 -37.51 -4.09 -11.11
C LEU A 758 -37.85 -5.22 -10.15
N VAL A 759 -36.83 -5.75 -9.45
CA VAL A 759 -37.04 -6.75 -8.39
C VAL A 759 -38.00 -6.24 -7.33
N SER A 760 -37.94 -4.94 -7.00
CA SER A 760 -38.81 -4.27 -6.03
C SER A 760 -40.32 -4.42 -6.32
N GLU A 761 -40.70 -4.65 -7.58
CA GLU A 761 -42.11 -4.85 -7.96
C GLU A 761 -42.69 -6.20 -7.52
N PHE A 762 -41.82 -7.13 -7.13
CA PHE A 762 -42.18 -8.46 -6.62
C PHE A 762 -41.91 -8.57 -5.10
N LEU A 763 -41.56 -7.46 -4.44
CA LEU A 763 -41.34 -7.40 -3.00
C LEU A 763 -42.58 -6.84 -2.30
N THR A 764 -43.01 -7.51 -1.23
CA THR A 764 -44.03 -7.02 -0.29
C THR A 764 -43.41 -6.74 1.07
N ARG A 765 -44.19 -6.20 2.03
CA ARG A 765 -43.72 -6.01 3.41
C ARG A 765 -43.41 -7.32 4.13
N ASP A 766 -44.09 -8.40 3.74
CA ASP A 766 -44.05 -9.69 4.43
C ASP A 766 -43.24 -10.76 3.68
N GLY A 767 -42.71 -10.46 2.49
CA GLY A 767 -41.95 -11.40 1.67
C GLY A 767 -42.07 -11.16 0.17
N TRP A 768 -41.85 -12.19 -0.63
CA TRP A 768 -42.02 -12.16 -2.08
C TRP A 768 -43.51 -12.26 -2.48
N ASP A 769 -43.94 -11.52 -3.50
CA ASP A 769 -45.27 -11.67 -4.10
C ASP A 769 -45.28 -12.91 -5.03
N GLU A 770 -45.51 -14.08 -4.44
CA GLU A 770 -45.51 -15.36 -5.17
C GLU A 770 -46.60 -15.42 -6.25
N ALA A 771 -47.77 -14.82 -6.00
CA ALA A 771 -48.87 -14.80 -6.96
C ALA A 771 -48.50 -14.00 -8.21
N ARG A 772 -47.75 -12.89 -8.04
CA ARG A 772 -47.21 -12.12 -9.16
C ARG A 772 -46.03 -12.82 -9.83
N LEU A 773 -45.13 -13.45 -9.07
CA LEU A 773 -44.01 -14.22 -9.64
C LEU A 773 -44.51 -15.37 -10.53
N ALA A 774 -45.55 -16.09 -10.11
CA ALA A 774 -46.15 -17.21 -10.86
C ALA A 774 -46.71 -16.82 -12.23
N GLN A 775 -46.93 -15.54 -12.50
CA GLN A 775 -47.36 -15.05 -13.82
C GLN A 775 -46.19 -14.98 -14.82
N TRP A 776 -44.95 -14.95 -14.34
CA TRP A 776 -43.76 -14.64 -15.16
C TRP A 776 -42.69 -15.71 -15.12
N VAL A 777 -42.55 -16.44 -14.01
CA VAL A 777 -41.51 -17.45 -13.82
C VAL A 777 -42.10 -18.80 -13.41
N PRO A 778 -41.49 -19.94 -13.80
CA PRO A 778 -41.99 -21.26 -13.44
C PRO A 778 -41.80 -21.55 -11.95
N GLU A 779 -42.61 -22.47 -11.40
CA GLU A 779 -42.59 -22.86 -9.98
C GLU A 779 -41.19 -23.24 -9.47
N SER A 780 -40.36 -23.88 -10.31
CA SER A 780 -38.98 -24.24 -9.96
C SER A 780 -38.10 -23.02 -9.67
N VAL A 781 -38.35 -21.88 -10.31
CA VAL A 781 -37.64 -20.62 -10.09
C VAL A 781 -38.23 -19.87 -8.91
N ILE A 782 -39.56 -19.92 -8.71
CA ILE A 782 -40.24 -19.34 -7.54
C ILE A 782 -39.68 -19.93 -6.25
N GLY A 783 -39.51 -21.26 -6.21
CA GLY A 783 -38.92 -21.94 -5.06
C GLY A 783 -37.55 -21.39 -4.68
N VAL A 784 -36.70 -21.07 -5.66
CA VAL A 784 -35.38 -20.46 -5.40
C VAL A 784 -35.51 -19.01 -4.95
N ILE A 785 -36.36 -18.21 -5.62
CA ILE A 785 -36.55 -16.79 -5.30
C ILE A 785 -37.07 -16.62 -3.87
N ARG A 786 -38.05 -17.44 -3.46
CA ARG A 786 -38.65 -17.42 -2.12
C ARG A 786 -37.61 -17.50 -1.02
N ASP A 787 -36.58 -18.32 -1.22
CA ASP A 787 -35.56 -18.59 -0.21
C ASP A 787 -34.48 -17.50 -0.16
N ILE A 788 -34.50 -16.50 -1.06
CA ILE A 788 -33.56 -15.38 -1.06
C ILE A 788 -33.96 -14.35 0.01
N PRO A 789 -33.14 -14.15 1.05
CA PRO A 789 -33.40 -13.09 2.01
C PRO A 789 -33.06 -11.71 1.41
N PHE A 790 -33.89 -10.73 1.71
CA PHE A 790 -33.68 -9.33 1.32
C PHE A 790 -34.02 -8.39 2.48
N GLU A 791 -33.64 -7.12 2.33
CA GLU A 791 -33.92 -6.06 3.30
C GLU A 791 -34.23 -4.75 2.59
N VAL A 792 -35.50 -4.37 2.51
CA VAL A 792 -35.95 -3.19 1.75
C VAL A 792 -35.35 -1.88 2.29
N SER A 793 -34.98 -1.83 3.57
CA SER A 793 -34.34 -0.65 4.16
C SER A 793 -32.87 -0.46 3.76
N GLN A 794 -32.25 -1.45 3.10
CA GLN A 794 -30.86 -1.38 2.65
C GLN A 794 -30.78 -1.21 1.13
N LYS A 795 -29.72 -0.56 0.66
CA LYS A 795 -29.42 -0.49 -0.76
C LYS A 795 -28.99 -1.84 -1.32
N ASP A 796 -29.32 -2.09 -2.58
CA ASP A 796 -28.76 -3.19 -3.34
C ASP A 796 -27.22 -3.07 -3.40
N ARG A 797 -26.51 -4.21 -3.33
CA ARG A 797 -25.05 -4.20 -3.45
C ARG A 797 -24.57 -5.22 -4.45
N LEU A 798 -23.60 -4.80 -5.25
CA LEU A 798 -22.87 -5.69 -6.13
C LEU A 798 -21.96 -6.64 -5.34
N VAL A 799 -21.86 -7.87 -5.82
CA VAL A 799 -21.00 -8.93 -5.31
C VAL A 799 -20.09 -9.42 -6.44
N TRP A 800 -18.79 -9.28 -6.22
CA TRP A 800 -17.74 -9.75 -7.12
C TRP A 800 -17.46 -11.24 -6.85
N ALA A 801 -18.09 -12.11 -7.66
CA ALA A 801 -18.03 -13.56 -7.46
C ALA A 801 -16.60 -14.16 -7.40
N PRO A 802 -15.60 -13.66 -8.14
CA PRO A 802 -14.23 -14.16 -8.06
C PRO A 802 -13.50 -13.84 -6.74
N SER A 803 -14.08 -13.02 -5.85
CA SER A 803 -13.51 -12.77 -4.52
C SER A 803 -14.28 -13.51 -3.43
N SER A 804 -13.56 -14.11 -2.49
CA SER A 804 -14.15 -14.77 -1.32
C SER A 804 -14.91 -13.80 -0.41
N SER A 805 -14.50 -12.53 -0.36
CA SER A 805 -15.22 -11.48 0.36
C SER A 805 -16.39 -10.87 -0.42
N GLY A 806 -16.60 -11.28 -1.69
CA GLY A 806 -17.57 -10.61 -2.55
C GLY A 806 -17.21 -9.15 -2.91
N LEU A 807 -16.13 -8.59 -2.37
CA LEU A 807 -15.68 -7.24 -2.73
C LEU A 807 -14.79 -7.26 -3.97
N PHE A 808 -14.96 -6.28 -4.84
CA PHE A 808 -14.09 -6.10 -5.99
C PHE A 808 -12.70 -5.62 -5.55
N SER A 809 -11.66 -6.24 -6.09
CA SER A 809 -10.30 -5.74 -6.01
C SER A 809 -9.60 -5.86 -7.36
N VAL A 810 -8.67 -4.96 -7.66
CA VAL A 810 -7.86 -5.07 -8.88
C VAL A 810 -7.05 -6.37 -8.87
N ASN A 811 -6.68 -6.87 -7.69
CA ASN A 811 -5.95 -8.13 -7.55
C ASN A 811 -6.80 -9.34 -7.95
N SER A 812 -8.03 -9.45 -7.44
CA SER A 812 -8.96 -10.53 -7.80
C SER A 812 -9.37 -10.44 -9.28
N ALA A 813 -9.57 -9.23 -9.81
CA ALA A 813 -9.84 -9.04 -11.23
C ALA A 813 -8.64 -9.42 -12.12
N TRP A 814 -7.42 -9.06 -11.72
CA TRP A 814 -6.19 -9.48 -12.41
C TRP A 814 -6.04 -11.00 -12.39
N GLU A 815 -6.24 -11.63 -11.23
CA GLU A 815 -6.13 -13.08 -11.08
C GLU A 815 -7.15 -13.82 -11.96
N PHE A 816 -8.35 -13.27 -12.11
CA PHE A 816 -9.38 -13.78 -13.02
C PHE A 816 -9.02 -13.58 -14.51
N LEU A 817 -8.49 -12.41 -14.89
CA LEU A 817 -8.31 -12.02 -16.30
C LEU A 817 -6.95 -12.40 -16.91
N ARG A 818 -5.94 -12.67 -16.07
CA ARG A 818 -4.58 -12.95 -16.52
C ARG A 818 -4.52 -14.24 -17.33
N GLN A 819 -3.50 -14.34 -18.16
CA GLN A 819 -3.16 -15.62 -18.77
C GLN A 819 -2.71 -16.60 -17.69
N ARG A 820 -3.20 -17.84 -17.77
CA ARG A 820 -2.87 -18.92 -16.84
C ARG A 820 -2.16 -20.06 -17.57
N ARG A 821 -1.26 -20.72 -16.85
CA ARG A 821 -0.70 -22.03 -17.20
C ARG A 821 -1.01 -23.02 -16.09
N CYS A 822 -0.92 -24.31 -16.38
CA CYS A 822 -1.01 -25.33 -15.34
C CYS A 822 0.14 -25.12 -14.35
N PRO A 823 -0.16 -25.03 -13.03
CA PRO A 823 0.88 -25.06 -12.01
C PRO A 823 1.70 -26.34 -12.15
N SER A 824 3.01 -26.22 -12.00
CA SER A 824 3.95 -27.33 -12.08
C SER A 824 4.49 -27.63 -10.69
N LEU A 825 4.54 -28.92 -10.32
CA LEU A 825 5.06 -29.35 -9.02
C LEU A 825 6.48 -28.80 -8.82
N VAL A 826 7.38 -29.00 -9.78
CA VAL A 826 8.76 -28.49 -9.67
C VAL A 826 8.80 -26.98 -9.45
N ASP A 827 8.00 -26.21 -10.18
CA ASP A 827 8.00 -24.76 -10.07
C ASP A 827 7.48 -24.28 -8.71
N SER A 828 6.51 -24.99 -8.13
CA SER A 828 6.05 -24.74 -6.76
C SER A 828 7.12 -25.03 -5.69
N LEU A 829 8.10 -25.88 -5.99
CA LEU A 829 9.21 -26.23 -5.11
C LEU A 829 10.37 -25.23 -5.20
N LEU A 830 10.49 -24.45 -6.27
CA LEU A 830 11.62 -23.51 -6.44
C LEU A 830 11.51 -22.27 -5.55
N GLY A 831 10.28 -21.87 -5.17
CA GLY A 831 9.98 -20.62 -4.45
C GLY A 831 10.35 -20.63 -2.97
N GLN A 832 11.61 -20.91 -2.62
CA GLN A 832 12.05 -21.07 -1.23
C GLN A 832 12.36 -19.73 -0.54
N PRO A 833 11.56 -19.28 0.45
CA PRO A 833 11.78 -18.02 1.15
C PRO A 833 12.99 -18.03 2.08
N ALA A 834 13.44 -19.22 2.50
CA ALA A 834 14.65 -19.38 3.31
C ALA A 834 15.94 -19.09 2.52
N LEU A 835 15.89 -19.16 1.19
CA LEU A 835 17.06 -19.02 0.32
C LEU A 835 17.20 -17.60 -0.27
N PRO A 836 18.44 -17.13 -0.48
CA PRO A 836 18.70 -15.92 -1.24
C PRO A 836 18.10 -15.99 -2.65
N ALA A 837 17.50 -14.88 -3.11
CA ALA A 837 16.85 -14.80 -4.43
C ALA A 837 17.75 -15.21 -5.61
N LYS A 838 19.08 -15.02 -5.50
CA LYS A 838 20.05 -15.44 -6.53
C LYS A 838 20.10 -16.96 -6.73
N MET A 839 19.91 -17.74 -5.66
CA MET A 839 19.91 -19.21 -5.69
C MET A 839 18.61 -19.73 -6.30
N VAL A 840 17.48 -19.19 -5.85
CA VAL A 840 16.16 -19.49 -6.40
C VAL A 840 16.10 -19.16 -7.90
N PHE A 841 16.64 -18.00 -8.29
CA PHE A 841 16.71 -17.60 -9.70
C PHE A 841 17.60 -18.53 -10.53
N LEU A 842 18.73 -19.02 -9.97
CA LEU A 842 19.54 -20.03 -10.64
C LEU A 842 18.75 -21.33 -10.84
N ALA A 843 18.10 -21.85 -9.80
CA ALA A 843 17.30 -23.07 -9.93
C ALA A 843 16.18 -22.93 -10.97
N TRP A 844 15.49 -21.79 -10.98
CA TRP A 844 14.51 -21.45 -12.02
C TRP A 844 15.09 -21.49 -13.44
N ARG A 845 16.33 -21.01 -13.62
CA ARG A 845 17.04 -21.08 -14.90
C ARG A 845 17.46 -22.51 -15.26
N LEU A 846 17.91 -23.30 -14.29
CA LEU A 846 18.36 -24.68 -14.50
C LEU A 846 17.22 -25.56 -15.03
N VAL A 847 16.04 -25.49 -14.41
CA VAL A 847 14.84 -26.23 -14.85
C VAL A 847 14.45 -25.90 -16.30
N ARG A 848 14.76 -24.69 -16.78
CA ARG A 848 14.42 -24.19 -18.11
C ARG A 848 15.57 -24.25 -19.13
N LYS A 849 16.74 -24.77 -18.74
CA LYS A 849 17.98 -24.72 -19.54
C LYS A 849 18.38 -23.28 -19.94
N PHE A 850 18.09 -22.29 -19.10
CA PHE A 850 18.39 -20.88 -19.36
C PHE A 850 19.76 -20.45 -18.82
N ILE A 851 20.79 -21.27 -19.03
CA ILE A 851 22.12 -21.07 -18.45
C ILE A 851 23.19 -21.13 -19.56
N PRO A 852 24.22 -20.25 -19.55
CA PRO A 852 25.22 -20.17 -20.63
C PRO A 852 26.28 -21.27 -20.47
N LEU A 853 25.87 -22.52 -20.67
CA LEU A 853 26.77 -23.66 -20.87
C LEU A 853 27.09 -23.81 -22.35
N ASP A 854 28.25 -24.36 -22.68
CA ASP A 854 28.75 -24.39 -24.06
C ASP A 854 27.75 -25.04 -25.04
N VAL A 855 27.20 -26.20 -24.67
CA VAL A 855 26.18 -26.90 -25.49
C VAL A 855 24.93 -26.03 -25.70
N VAL A 856 24.49 -25.32 -24.67
CA VAL A 856 23.32 -24.43 -24.74
C VAL A 856 23.62 -23.21 -25.62
N LEU A 857 24.80 -22.64 -25.51
CA LEU A 857 25.23 -21.51 -26.33
C LEU A 857 25.39 -21.90 -27.81
N LYS A 858 25.98 -23.07 -28.09
CA LYS A 858 26.05 -23.67 -29.45
C LYS A 858 24.66 -23.81 -30.06
N SER A 859 23.70 -24.37 -29.31
CA SER A 859 22.31 -24.52 -29.77
C SER A 859 21.60 -23.20 -30.09
N ARG A 860 22.16 -22.08 -29.65
CA ARG A 860 21.66 -20.72 -29.89
C ARG A 860 22.51 -19.92 -30.86
N GLY A 861 23.39 -20.59 -31.62
CA GLY A 861 24.17 -19.99 -32.71
C GLY A 861 25.49 -19.34 -32.28
N VAL A 862 25.96 -19.57 -31.05
CA VAL A 862 27.31 -19.12 -30.64
C VAL A 862 28.33 -20.19 -30.99
N LEU A 863 29.34 -19.86 -31.79
CA LEU A 863 30.42 -20.78 -32.14
C LEU A 863 31.50 -20.76 -31.06
N LEU A 864 31.66 -21.87 -30.33
CA LEU A 864 32.73 -22.05 -29.35
C LEU A 864 33.09 -23.54 -29.15
N PRO A 865 34.32 -23.88 -28.73
CA PRO A 865 34.66 -25.22 -28.26
C PRO A 865 33.90 -25.54 -26.96
N SER A 866 33.61 -26.82 -26.72
CA SER A 866 32.88 -27.30 -25.54
C SER A 866 33.69 -28.37 -24.82
N ARG A 867 33.96 -28.17 -23.53
CA ARG A 867 34.67 -29.15 -22.69
C ARG A 867 34.35 -28.92 -21.21
N CYS A 868 33.92 -29.95 -20.46
CA CYS A 868 33.66 -29.80 -19.03
C CYS A 868 34.96 -29.58 -18.25
N GLY A 869 35.03 -28.49 -17.46
CA GLY A 869 36.16 -28.26 -16.53
C GLY A 869 36.23 -29.25 -15.35
N CYS A 870 35.22 -30.11 -15.20
CA CYS A 870 35.16 -31.14 -14.17
C CYS A 870 35.98 -32.41 -14.51
N CYS A 871 35.97 -32.83 -15.77
CA CYS A 871 36.54 -34.11 -16.22
C CYS A 871 37.47 -33.94 -17.43
N TYR A 872 37.37 -32.82 -18.15
CA TYR A 872 38.07 -32.54 -19.38
C TYR A 872 37.86 -33.61 -20.49
N GLY A 873 36.84 -34.46 -20.40
CA GLY A 873 36.56 -35.53 -21.36
C GLY A 873 35.27 -35.36 -22.16
N GLU A 874 34.25 -34.77 -21.55
CA GLU A 874 32.91 -34.61 -22.12
C GLU A 874 32.60 -33.15 -22.47
N GLU A 875 31.57 -32.92 -23.29
CA GLU A 875 31.05 -31.58 -23.56
C GLU A 875 30.47 -30.93 -22.29
N GLU A 876 30.50 -29.60 -22.21
CA GLU A 876 29.89 -28.85 -21.11
C GLU A 876 28.36 -28.80 -21.26
N ASP A 877 27.69 -29.93 -21.00
CA ASP A 877 26.24 -30.04 -20.99
C ASP A 877 25.61 -29.85 -19.60
N LEU A 878 24.30 -29.58 -19.56
CA LEU A 878 23.58 -29.26 -18.33
C LEU A 878 23.57 -30.41 -17.32
N LEU A 879 23.32 -31.65 -17.75
CA LEU A 879 23.24 -32.78 -16.83
C LEU A 879 24.63 -33.23 -16.41
N HIS A 880 25.62 -33.18 -17.29
CA HIS A 880 27.00 -33.50 -16.95
C HIS A 880 27.56 -32.55 -15.90
N VAL A 881 27.38 -31.23 -16.07
CA VAL A 881 27.85 -30.23 -15.10
C VAL A 881 27.16 -30.35 -13.75
N PHE A 882 25.86 -30.64 -13.73
CA PHE A 882 25.07 -30.58 -12.49
C PHE A 882 24.72 -31.92 -11.87
N VAL A 883 24.92 -33.05 -12.55
CA VAL A 883 24.31 -34.35 -12.16
C VAL A 883 25.24 -35.53 -12.43
N THR A 884 25.57 -35.79 -13.69
CA THR A 884 26.22 -37.05 -14.13
C THR A 884 27.73 -36.97 -14.18
N GLY A 885 28.32 -35.77 -14.24
CA GLY A 885 29.77 -35.59 -14.22
C GLY A 885 30.42 -36.17 -12.95
N PRO A 886 31.71 -36.52 -12.99
CA PRO A 886 32.36 -37.29 -11.93
C PRO A 886 32.35 -36.57 -10.57
N ILE A 887 32.44 -35.24 -10.57
CA ILE A 887 32.38 -34.44 -9.35
C ILE A 887 30.93 -34.29 -8.87
N ALA A 888 30.01 -33.91 -9.77
CA ALA A 888 28.61 -33.67 -9.41
C ALA A 888 27.93 -34.93 -8.88
N SER A 889 28.16 -36.08 -9.52
CA SER A 889 27.60 -37.38 -9.09
C SER A 889 28.08 -37.80 -7.70
N GLN A 890 29.37 -37.57 -7.39
CA GLN A 890 29.92 -37.81 -6.05
C GLN A 890 29.33 -36.87 -4.99
N VAL A 891 29.14 -35.59 -5.33
CA VAL A 891 28.49 -34.62 -4.44
C VAL A 891 27.07 -35.07 -4.13
N TRP A 892 26.25 -35.37 -5.14
CA TRP A 892 24.88 -35.85 -4.93
C TRP A 892 24.83 -37.13 -4.11
N THR A 893 25.72 -38.09 -4.38
CA THR A 893 25.80 -39.35 -3.63
C THR A 893 26.06 -39.11 -2.14
N ARG A 894 26.97 -38.19 -1.80
CA ARG A 894 27.26 -37.87 -0.39
C ARG A 894 26.11 -37.14 0.29
N VAL A 895 25.49 -36.17 -0.39
CA VAL A 895 24.40 -35.39 0.20
C VAL A 895 23.13 -36.24 0.34
N SER A 896 22.76 -37.07 -0.65
CA SER A 896 21.54 -37.89 -0.57
C SER A 896 21.64 -39.01 0.46
N ARG A 897 22.83 -39.59 0.67
CA ARG A 897 23.09 -40.59 1.73
C ARG A 897 22.72 -40.10 3.12
N ARG A 898 22.85 -38.80 3.40
CA ARG A 898 22.44 -38.19 4.68
C ARG A 898 20.95 -38.24 4.94
N PHE A 899 20.17 -38.37 3.88
CA PHE A 899 18.72 -38.43 3.91
C PHE A 899 18.20 -39.86 3.66
N GLY A 900 19.09 -40.86 3.72
CA GLY A 900 18.72 -42.27 3.61
C GLY A 900 18.29 -42.72 2.22
N PHE A 901 18.58 -41.96 1.15
CA PHE A 901 18.16 -42.34 -0.21
C PHE A 901 19.26 -42.16 -1.27
N GLN A 902 19.09 -42.84 -2.41
CA GLN A 902 19.95 -42.72 -3.58
C GLN A 902 19.17 -42.13 -4.75
N MET A 903 19.75 -41.13 -5.42
CA MET A 903 19.19 -40.64 -6.67
C MET A 903 19.42 -41.66 -7.78
N ARG A 904 18.35 -42.06 -8.49
CA ARG A 904 18.41 -42.93 -9.67
C ARG A 904 17.61 -42.32 -10.82
N ASN A 905 18.07 -42.55 -12.04
CA ASN A 905 17.32 -42.28 -13.29
C ASN A 905 16.77 -40.84 -13.47
N CYS A 906 17.52 -39.81 -13.03
CA CYS A 906 17.14 -38.42 -13.25
C CYS A 906 17.63 -37.91 -14.62
N SER A 907 16.72 -37.78 -15.58
CA SER A 907 17.02 -37.31 -16.94
C SER A 907 16.87 -35.80 -17.14
N THR A 908 16.41 -35.05 -16.12
CA THR A 908 16.25 -33.59 -16.19
C THR A 908 16.56 -32.93 -14.85
N MET A 909 16.83 -31.62 -14.86
CA MET A 909 16.93 -30.85 -13.61
C MET A 909 15.61 -30.87 -12.83
N ALA A 910 14.46 -30.89 -13.52
CA ALA A 910 13.15 -30.96 -12.86
C ALA A 910 12.94 -32.27 -12.10
N SER A 911 13.32 -33.40 -12.69
CA SER A 911 13.19 -34.70 -12.04
C SER A 911 14.06 -34.81 -10.79
N ILE A 912 15.17 -34.07 -10.68
CA ILE A 912 16.00 -34.03 -9.47
C ILE A 912 15.25 -33.35 -8.32
N PHE A 913 14.71 -32.15 -8.53
CA PHE A 913 13.96 -31.45 -7.50
C PHE A 913 12.73 -32.24 -7.06
N ILE A 914 12.04 -32.90 -8.00
CA ILE A 914 10.89 -33.75 -7.71
C ILE A 914 11.32 -35.01 -6.95
N ALA A 915 12.38 -35.70 -7.36
CA ALA A 915 12.87 -36.90 -6.68
C ALA A 915 13.29 -36.62 -5.24
N TRP A 916 13.93 -35.48 -4.99
CA TRP A 916 14.26 -35.03 -3.64
C TRP A 916 13.01 -34.73 -2.81
N PHE A 917 12.00 -34.07 -3.38
CA PHE A 917 10.74 -33.82 -2.69
C PHE A 917 9.98 -35.12 -2.37
N LEU A 918 9.93 -36.07 -3.31
CA LEU A 918 9.25 -37.36 -3.15
C LEU A 918 10.08 -38.41 -2.38
N SER A 919 11.26 -38.05 -1.89
CA SER A 919 12.12 -38.98 -1.14
C SER A 919 11.61 -39.25 0.30
N SER A 920 10.56 -38.55 0.74
CA SER A 920 9.90 -38.78 2.03
C SER A 920 8.44 -38.28 1.97
N ASP A 921 7.49 -39.09 2.45
CA ASP A 921 6.04 -38.79 2.46
C ASP A 921 5.67 -37.62 3.38
N THR A 922 6.58 -37.25 4.28
CA THR A 922 6.42 -36.12 5.21
C THR A 922 6.90 -34.78 4.63
N SER A 923 7.50 -34.80 3.44
CA SER A 923 8.05 -33.62 2.79
C SER A 923 6.97 -32.59 2.46
N SER A 924 7.17 -31.36 2.94
CA SER A 924 6.37 -30.19 2.58
C SER A 924 7.13 -29.25 1.64
N LYS A 925 6.44 -28.26 1.03
CA LYS A 925 7.05 -27.31 0.09
C LYS A 925 8.28 -26.58 0.65
N ASN A 926 8.37 -26.35 1.96
CA ASN A 926 9.48 -25.63 2.61
C ASN A 926 10.49 -26.58 3.28
N HIS A 927 10.37 -27.89 3.04
CA HIS A 927 11.17 -28.89 3.71
C HIS A 927 12.67 -28.80 3.36
N ILE A 928 13.55 -29.26 4.25
CA ILE A 928 15.01 -29.24 4.03
C ILE A 928 15.40 -30.01 2.77
N ARG A 929 14.68 -31.10 2.46
CA ARG A 929 14.83 -31.89 1.23
C ARG A 929 14.51 -31.09 -0.05
N VAL A 930 13.75 -30.00 0.03
CA VAL A 930 13.49 -29.08 -1.11
C VAL A 930 14.56 -27.99 -1.21
N ILE A 931 15.08 -27.54 -0.08
CA ILE A 931 16.09 -26.48 0.02
C ILE A 931 17.46 -26.97 -0.47
N VAL A 932 17.88 -28.15 -0.01
CA VAL A 932 19.23 -28.70 -0.22
C VAL A 932 19.59 -28.85 -1.70
N PRO A 933 18.73 -29.37 -2.59
CA PRO A 933 19.05 -29.47 -4.01
C PRO A 933 19.39 -28.13 -4.65
N ILE A 934 18.68 -27.05 -4.28
CA ILE A 934 18.93 -25.70 -4.79
C ILE A 934 20.32 -25.21 -4.35
N VAL A 935 20.67 -25.48 -3.08
CA VAL A 935 21.98 -25.13 -2.51
C VAL A 935 23.11 -25.90 -3.20
N VAL A 936 22.95 -27.21 -3.41
CA VAL A 936 23.93 -28.04 -4.13
C VAL A 936 24.16 -27.52 -5.54
N CYS A 937 23.09 -27.27 -6.30
CA CYS A 937 23.20 -26.69 -7.65
C CYS A 937 23.91 -25.33 -7.64
N TRP A 938 23.66 -24.48 -6.63
CA TRP A 938 24.35 -23.20 -6.52
C TRP A 938 25.86 -23.36 -6.38
N PHE A 939 26.33 -24.27 -5.53
CA PHE A 939 27.76 -24.46 -5.32
C PHE A 939 28.45 -25.22 -6.46
N LEU A 940 27.75 -26.12 -7.16
CA LEU A 940 28.24 -26.68 -8.43
C LEU A 940 28.42 -25.58 -9.49
N TRP A 941 27.44 -24.68 -9.62
CA TRP A 941 27.55 -23.54 -10.54
C TRP A 941 28.68 -22.58 -10.15
N ARG A 942 28.90 -22.37 -8.85
CA ARG A 942 30.01 -21.56 -8.34
C ARG A 942 31.36 -22.19 -8.69
N ALA A 943 31.53 -23.49 -8.43
CA ALA A 943 32.74 -24.23 -8.76
C ALA A 943 33.05 -24.16 -10.26
N ARG A 944 32.04 -24.37 -11.11
CA ARG A 944 32.15 -24.18 -12.56
C ARG A 944 32.69 -22.80 -12.93
N ASN A 945 32.10 -21.74 -12.39
CA ASN A 945 32.50 -20.39 -12.75
C ASN A 945 33.89 -20.01 -12.20
N GLN A 946 34.28 -20.54 -11.04
CA GLN A 946 35.63 -20.36 -10.51
C GLN A 946 36.67 -21.03 -11.39
N GLU A 947 36.40 -22.22 -11.91
CA GLU A 947 37.28 -22.87 -12.89
C GLU A 947 37.36 -22.03 -14.16
N ARG A 948 36.22 -21.73 -14.78
CA ARG A 948 36.18 -21.04 -16.08
C ARG A 948 36.75 -19.63 -16.10
N PHE A 949 36.55 -18.86 -15.02
CA PHE A 949 36.91 -17.44 -14.99
C PHE A 949 38.06 -17.11 -14.04
N GLN A 950 38.46 -18.04 -13.17
CA GLN A 950 39.51 -17.82 -12.15
C GLN A 950 40.56 -18.94 -12.11
N GLY A 951 40.48 -19.93 -13.01
CA GLY A 951 41.42 -21.06 -13.07
C GLY A 951 41.35 -22.01 -11.86
N GLY A 952 40.28 -21.96 -11.07
CA GLY A 952 40.06 -22.86 -9.94
C GLY A 952 39.85 -24.31 -10.38
N ARG A 953 39.97 -25.28 -9.45
CA ARG A 953 39.64 -26.68 -9.71
C ARG A 953 38.34 -27.09 -9.03
N TRP A 954 37.67 -28.08 -9.60
CA TRP A 954 36.51 -28.71 -9.00
C TRP A 954 36.94 -29.69 -7.92
N GLU A 955 36.48 -29.48 -6.69
CA GLU A 955 36.83 -30.34 -5.56
C GLU A 955 35.57 -30.77 -4.81
N VAL A 956 35.30 -32.08 -4.76
CA VAL A 956 34.11 -32.65 -4.10
C VAL A 956 34.02 -32.20 -2.64
N ASN A 957 35.12 -32.32 -1.89
CA ASN A 957 35.16 -31.99 -0.46
C ASN A 957 34.84 -30.50 -0.21
N ARG A 958 35.37 -29.61 -1.05
CA ARG A 958 35.13 -28.18 -0.96
C ARG A 958 33.66 -27.82 -1.21
N ILE A 959 33.04 -28.42 -2.23
CA ILE A 959 31.63 -28.17 -2.57
C ILE A 959 30.71 -28.68 -1.46
N ILE A 960 30.97 -29.88 -0.91
CA ILE A 960 30.22 -30.45 0.21
C ILE A 960 30.30 -29.55 1.45
N TRP A 961 31.51 -29.10 1.78
CA TRP A 961 31.73 -28.21 2.91
C TRP A 961 31.05 -26.83 2.70
N ASP A 962 31.06 -26.29 1.48
CA ASP A 962 30.37 -25.04 1.14
C ASP A 962 28.85 -25.18 1.35
N VAL A 963 28.27 -26.32 0.96
CA VAL A 963 26.85 -26.65 1.18
C VAL A 963 26.55 -26.73 2.68
N GLU A 964 27.32 -27.50 3.43
CA GLU A 964 27.14 -27.69 4.88
C GLU A 964 27.23 -26.37 5.64
N ASN A 965 28.30 -25.60 5.41
CA ASN A 965 28.50 -24.30 6.03
C ASN A 965 27.38 -23.31 5.68
N PHE A 966 26.82 -23.38 4.46
CA PHE A 966 25.69 -22.53 4.10
C PHE A 966 24.39 -22.92 4.82
N ILE A 967 24.10 -24.22 4.94
CA ILE A 967 22.94 -24.69 5.74
C ILE A 967 23.08 -24.29 7.21
N GLU A 968 24.29 -24.36 7.75
CA GLU A 968 24.60 -23.88 9.10
C GLU A 968 24.36 -22.38 9.27
N GLN A 969 24.80 -21.57 8.31
CA GLN A 969 24.51 -20.14 8.31
C GLN A 969 23.00 -19.86 8.27
N LEU A 970 22.21 -20.63 7.52
CA LEU A 970 20.74 -20.49 7.52
C LEU A 970 20.12 -20.85 8.88
N GLY A 971 20.64 -21.89 9.56
CA GLY A 971 20.25 -22.25 10.92
C GLY A 971 20.54 -21.12 11.90
N ARG A 972 21.79 -20.65 11.95
CA ARG A 972 22.23 -19.54 12.82
C ARG A 972 21.47 -18.23 12.57
N ALA A 973 21.09 -17.98 11.32
CA ALA A 973 20.28 -16.81 10.94
C ALA A 973 18.76 -16.98 11.19
N ASN A 974 18.33 -18.05 11.87
CA ASN A 974 16.93 -18.39 12.14
C ASN A 974 16.06 -18.47 10.87
N LYS A 975 16.66 -18.82 9.73
CA LYS A 975 15.96 -19.06 8.46
C LYS A 975 15.45 -20.48 8.35
N LEU A 976 16.05 -21.42 9.08
CA LEU A 976 15.54 -22.78 9.25
C LEU A 976 14.81 -22.92 10.60
N ARG A 977 13.77 -23.75 10.63
CA ARG A 977 12.88 -23.98 11.77
C ARG A 977 12.59 -25.47 11.89
N GLY A 978 12.14 -25.92 13.06
CA GLY A 978 11.90 -27.35 13.31
C GLY A 978 10.97 -28.01 12.29
N PHE A 979 9.93 -27.31 11.83
CA PHE A 979 9.01 -27.84 10.82
C PHE A 979 9.65 -28.10 9.44
N HIS A 980 10.80 -27.50 9.13
CA HIS A 980 11.52 -27.79 7.88
C HIS A 980 12.17 -29.17 7.89
N PHE A 981 12.23 -29.85 9.03
CA PHE A 981 12.83 -31.18 9.22
C PHE A 981 11.80 -32.21 9.68
N LYS A 982 10.51 -31.95 9.47
CA LYS A 982 9.45 -32.88 9.89
C LYS A 982 9.61 -34.20 9.13
N GLY A 983 9.84 -35.30 9.87
CA GLY A 983 10.14 -36.62 9.33
C GLY A 983 11.62 -36.88 9.01
N ASP A 984 12.49 -35.93 9.33
CA ASP A 984 13.96 -35.99 9.25
C ASP A 984 14.57 -35.44 10.55
N GLU A 985 14.01 -35.84 11.69
CA GLU A 985 14.38 -35.28 13.00
C GLU A 985 15.77 -35.71 13.47
N ASP A 986 16.19 -36.88 13.00
CA ASP A 986 17.50 -37.51 13.15
C ASP A 986 18.59 -36.88 12.26
N CYS A 987 18.21 -36.01 11.31
CA CYS A 987 19.17 -35.25 10.52
C CYS A 987 20.04 -34.36 11.42
N GLU A 988 21.37 -34.47 11.32
CA GLU A 988 22.31 -33.70 12.15
C GLU A 988 22.10 -32.18 12.04
N TRP A 989 21.68 -31.70 10.86
CA TRP A 989 21.38 -30.28 10.65
C TRP A 989 20.17 -29.78 11.45
N ARG A 990 19.32 -30.65 11.99
CA ARG A 990 18.23 -30.28 12.90
C ARG A 990 18.77 -29.62 14.18
N ARG A 991 19.95 -30.04 14.64
CA ARG A 991 20.63 -29.53 15.85
C ARG A 991 21.01 -28.05 15.72
N LEU A 992 21.11 -27.55 14.48
CA LEU A 992 21.50 -26.16 14.16
C LEU A 992 20.34 -25.16 14.33
N VAL A 993 19.14 -25.62 14.63
CA VAL A 993 17.94 -24.79 14.81
C VAL A 993 17.68 -24.62 16.31
N SER A 994 18.22 -23.55 16.89
CA SER A 994 18.01 -23.13 18.27
C SER A 994 16.86 -22.12 18.35
N GLY A 995 15.63 -22.60 18.15
CA GLY A 995 14.43 -21.81 18.48
C GLY A 995 13.74 -22.46 19.68
N PRO A 996 13.24 -21.69 20.67
CA PRO A 996 12.36 -22.28 21.66
C PRO A 996 11.24 -22.99 20.93
N ALA A 997 11.02 -24.28 21.24
CA ALA A 997 9.82 -24.96 20.81
C ALA A 997 8.64 -24.06 21.21
N ARG A 998 7.76 -23.74 20.26
CA ARG A 998 6.52 -23.05 20.60
C ARG A 998 5.87 -23.86 21.71
N ARG A 999 5.85 -23.32 22.93
CA ARG A 999 5.19 -23.97 24.05
C ARG A 999 3.71 -23.91 23.73
N SER A 1000 3.19 -25.02 23.22
CA SER A 1000 1.76 -25.24 23.22
C SER A 1000 1.38 -25.58 24.65
N SER A 1001 0.71 -24.68 25.36
CA SER A 1001 0.17 -24.97 26.68
C SER A 1001 -1.19 -25.65 26.50
N PRO A 1002 -1.45 -26.79 27.16
CA PRO A 1002 -2.79 -27.33 27.22
C PRO A 1002 -3.65 -26.36 28.04
N ARG A 1003 -4.78 -25.93 27.47
CA ARG A 1003 -5.80 -25.14 28.15
C ARG A 1003 -7.06 -25.98 28.27
N ALA A 1004 -7.55 -26.06 29.50
CA ALA A 1004 -8.88 -26.55 29.80
C ALA A 1004 -9.90 -25.53 29.29
N ILE A 1005 -10.80 -25.98 28.43
CA ILE A 1005 -11.87 -25.17 27.82
C ILE A 1005 -13.19 -25.81 28.24
N ALA A 1006 -13.99 -25.09 29.02
CA ALA A 1006 -15.33 -25.53 29.42
C ALA A 1006 -16.37 -24.52 28.93
N TRP A 1007 -17.62 -24.97 28.78
CA TRP A 1007 -18.73 -24.06 28.55
C TRP A 1007 -19.00 -23.22 29.80
N GLU A 1008 -19.18 -21.91 29.62
CA GLU A 1008 -19.45 -20.96 30.70
C GLU A 1008 -20.94 -20.59 30.73
N LYS A 1009 -21.55 -20.62 31.92
CA LYS A 1009 -22.95 -20.20 32.12
C LYS A 1009 -23.11 -18.71 31.84
N PRO A 1010 -24.23 -18.27 31.21
CA PRO A 1010 -24.47 -16.84 31.01
C PRO A 1010 -24.78 -16.10 32.33
N PRO A 1011 -24.57 -14.77 32.40
CA PRO A 1011 -24.92 -13.96 33.57
C PRO A 1011 -26.40 -14.05 33.96
N CYS A 1012 -26.74 -13.68 35.20
CA CYS A 1012 -28.11 -13.71 35.71
C CYS A 1012 -29.08 -12.93 34.80
N GLY A 1013 -30.21 -13.55 34.46
CA GLY A 1013 -31.24 -12.97 33.59
C GLY A 1013 -30.95 -13.04 32.08
N VAL A 1014 -29.84 -13.64 31.67
CA VAL A 1014 -29.43 -13.70 30.25
C VAL A 1014 -29.73 -15.06 29.63
N PHE A 1015 -30.21 -15.05 28.38
CA PHE A 1015 -30.27 -16.22 27.50
C PHE A 1015 -29.02 -16.28 26.61
N LYS A 1016 -28.45 -17.48 26.49
CA LYS A 1016 -27.30 -17.78 25.61
C LYS A 1016 -27.74 -18.72 24.50
N LEU A 1017 -27.49 -18.32 23.25
CA LEU A 1017 -27.67 -19.11 22.04
C LEU A 1017 -26.31 -19.65 21.58
N ASN A 1018 -26.19 -20.97 21.47
CA ASN A 1018 -25.06 -21.65 20.85
C ASN A 1018 -25.53 -22.31 19.55
N THR A 1019 -24.84 -22.09 18.43
CA THR A 1019 -25.15 -22.76 17.14
C THR A 1019 -23.89 -23.33 16.50
N ASP A 1020 -24.08 -24.32 15.64
CA ASP A 1020 -23.03 -24.99 14.87
C ASP A 1020 -23.62 -25.58 13.58
N ALA A 1021 -22.76 -25.93 12.63
CA ALA A 1021 -23.16 -26.59 11.41
C ALA A 1021 -22.17 -27.68 10.96
N SER A 1022 -22.70 -28.70 10.29
CA SER A 1022 -21.92 -29.79 9.72
C SER A 1022 -22.28 -29.97 8.24
N VAL A 1023 -21.28 -30.30 7.43
CA VAL A 1023 -21.46 -30.62 6.01
C VAL A 1023 -20.92 -32.01 5.74
N ILE A 1024 -21.80 -32.96 5.42
CA ILE A 1024 -21.45 -34.36 5.15
C ILE A 1024 -21.93 -34.69 3.73
N ASN A 1025 -21.02 -35.17 2.89
CA ASN A 1025 -21.29 -35.49 1.47
C ASN A 1025 -21.99 -34.35 0.70
N GLY A 1026 -21.63 -33.10 1.01
CA GLY A 1026 -22.19 -31.91 0.36
C GLY A 1026 -23.52 -31.41 0.94
N ARG A 1027 -24.18 -32.17 1.83
CA ARG A 1027 -25.39 -31.71 2.54
C ARG A 1027 -25.06 -31.02 3.85
N ALA A 1028 -25.63 -29.84 4.04
CA ALA A 1028 -25.48 -28.99 5.19
C ALA A 1028 -26.59 -29.22 6.21
N MET A 1029 -26.21 -29.32 7.48
CA MET A 1029 -27.10 -29.49 8.62
C MET A 1029 -26.68 -28.50 9.70
N GLY A 1030 -27.64 -27.92 10.41
CA GLY A 1030 -27.41 -27.01 11.52
C GLY A 1030 -28.02 -27.53 12.81
N GLY A 1031 -27.36 -27.22 13.91
CA GLY A 1031 -27.84 -27.49 15.26
C GLY A 1031 -27.64 -26.28 16.16
N GLY A 1032 -28.55 -26.09 17.11
CA GLY A 1032 -28.35 -25.07 18.13
C GLY A 1032 -29.24 -25.26 19.35
N LEU A 1033 -28.90 -24.52 20.40
CA LEU A 1033 -29.59 -24.59 21.67
C LEU A 1033 -29.58 -23.26 22.41
N VAL A 1034 -30.67 -23.00 23.13
CA VAL A 1034 -30.81 -21.84 24.01
C VAL A 1034 -30.83 -22.28 25.46
N ARG A 1035 -29.99 -21.64 26.28
CA ARG A 1035 -29.88 -21.90 27.72
C ARG A 1035 -30.03 -20.62 28.53
N ASN A 1036 -30.60 -20.71 29.74
CA ASN A 1036 -30.68 -19.59 30.67
C ASN A 1036 -29.44 -19.50 31.59
N TYR A 1037 -29.43 -18.50 32.48
CA TYR A 1037 -28.35 -18.27 33.47
C TYR A 1037 -28.08 -19.42 34.44
N GLN A 1038 -29.05 -20.32 34.66
CA GLN A 1038 -28.86 -21.52 35.49
C GLN A 1038 -28.16 -22.65 34.71
N GLY A 1039 -28.05 -22.51 33.39
CA GLY A 1039 -27.64 -23.56 32.46
C GLY A 1039 -28.78 -24.50 32.06
N LYS A 1040 -30.02 -24.17 32.43
CA LYS A 1040 -31.20 -24.95 32.05
C LYS A 1040 -31.47 -24.76 30.56
N LEU A 1041 -31.68 -25.87 29.85
CA LEU A 1041 -32.11 -25.88 28.47
C LEU A 1041 -33.51 -25.26 28.34
N ILE A 1042 -33.67 -24.33 27.41
CA ILE A 1042 -34.97 -23.76 27.03
C ILE A 1042 -35.55 -24.52 25.85
N PHE A 1043 -34.79 -24.58 24.75
CA PHE A 1043 -35.10 -25.44 23.60
C PHE A 1043 -33.82 -25.71 22.80
N THR A 1044 -33.88 -26.72 21.93
CA THR A 1044 -32.86 -26.99 20.91
C THR A 1044 -33.52 -27.10 19.53
N PHE A 1045 -32.76 -26.89 18.48
CA PHE A 1045 -33.22 -27.12 17.12
C PHE A 1045 -32.18 -27.86 16.28
N TYR A 1046 -32.69 -28.60 15.31
CA TYR A 1046 -31.95 -29.22 14.22
C TYR A 1046 -32.62 -28.84 12.90
N LYS A 1047 -31.83 -28.54 11.88
CA LYS A 1047 -32.36 -28.26 10.54
C LYS A 1047 -31.42 -28.74 9.45
N GLU A 1048 -31.97 -29.50 8.50
CA GLU A 1048 -31.31 -29.78 7.23
C GLU A 1048 -31.49 -28.59 6.27
N PHE A 1049 -30.38 -28.10 5.70
CA PHE A 1049 -30.37 -26.95 4.77
C PHE A 1049 -30.18 -27.37 3.31
N GLY A 1050 -29.88 -28.63 3.00
CA GLY A 1050 -29.61 -29.08 1.63
C GLY A 1050 -28.16 -28.84 1.21
N GLU A 1051 -27.90 -28.60 -0.08
CA GLU A 1051 -26.53 -28.50 -0.61
C GLU A 1051 -25.89 -27.11 -0.38
N HIS A 1052 -25.07 -26.98 0.66
CA HIS A 1052 -24.37 -25.73 0.98
C HIS A 1052 -22.92 -25.98 1.44
N GLY A 1053 -22.08 -24.95 1.30
CA GLY A 1053 -20.72 -24.98 1.85
C GLY A 1053 -20.69 -24.74 3.37
N VAL A 1054 -19.58 -25.12 4.03
CA VAL A 1054 -19.43 -25.05 5.50
C VAL A 1054 -19.80 -23.68 6.08
N LEU A 1055 -19.15 -22.60 5.62
CA LEU A 1055 -19.40 -21.25 6.17
C LEU A 1055 -20.85 -20.76 5.95
N GLU A 1056 -21.50 -21.27 4.92
CA GLU A 1056 -22.90 -20.92 4.63
C GLU A 1056 -23.85 -21.69 5.55
N ALA A 1057 -23.58 -22.97 5.77
CA ALA A 1057 -24.29 -23.79 6.75
C ALA A 1057 -24.22 -23.18 8.16
N GLU A 1058 -23.03 -22.71 8.58
CA GLU A 1058 -22.82 -22.00 9.86
C GLU A 1058 -23.72 -20.77 9.99
N CYS A 1059 -23.78 -19.97 8.92
CA CYS A 1059 -24.58 -18.75 8.90
C CYS A 1059 -26.09 -19.05 8.91
N LEU A 1060 -26.52 -20.09 8.18
CA LEU A 1060 -27.91 -20.55 8.17
C LEU A 1060 -28.33 -21.13 9.52
N ALA A 1061 -27.46 -21.90 10.18
CA ALA A 1061 -27.70 -22.41 11.54
C ALA A 1061 -27.90 -21.27 12.54
N LEU A 1062 -27.03 -20.26 12.50
CA LEU A 1062 -27.17 -19.06 13.32
C LEU A 1062 -28.48 -18.31 13.02
N LEU A 1063 -28.78 -18.12 11.73
CA LEU A 1063 -29.99 -17.43 11.28
C LEU A 1063 -31.26 -18.14 11.78
N GLU A 1064 -31.31 -19.47 11.68
CA GLU A 1064 -32.43 -20.28 12.19
C GLU A 1064 -32.60 -20.11 13.69
N GLY A 1065 -31.50 -20.20 14.45
CA GLY A 1065 -31.52 -20.03 15.90
C GLY A 1065 -32.07 -18.67 16.33
N LEU A 1066 -31.66 -17.60 15.66
CA LEU A 1066 -32.15 -16.24 15.91
C LEU A 1066 -33.64 -16.09 15.56
N GLN A 1067 -34.09 -16.68 14.45
CA GLN A 1067 -35.50 -16.68 14.05
C GLN A 1067 -36.39 -17.41 15.06
N LEU A 1068 -35.96 -18.59 15.51
CA LEU A 1068 -36.70 -19.37 16.51
C LEU A 1068 -36.77 -18.64 17.86
N CYS A 1069 -35.72 -17.91 18.24
CA CYS A 1069 -35.74 -17.04 19.41
C CYS A 1069 -36.80 -15.94 19.28
N LEU A 1070 -36.81 -15.22 18.14
CA LEU A 1070 -37.78 -14.16 17.89
C LEU A 1070 -39.22 -14.69 17.93
N GLN A 1071 -39.49 -15.82 17.25
CA GLN A 1071 -40.83 -16.45 17.21
C GLN A 1071 -41.34 -16.85 18.60
N ARG A 1072 -40.43 -17.19 19.53
CA ARG A 1072 -40.74 -17.58 20.90
C ARG A 1072 -40.72 -16.41 21.89
N GLY A 1073 -40.53 -15.17 21.42
CA GLY A 1073 -40.39 -14.00 22.29
C GLY A 1073 -39.15 -14.04 23.18
N LEU A 1074 -38.12 -14.81 22.79
CA LEU A 1074 -36.86 -14.94 23.53
C LEU A 1074 -35.82 -13.95 22.97
N VAL A 1075 -35.13 -13.27 23.88
CA VAL A 1075 -34.15 -12.23 23.55
C VAL A 1075 -32.76 -12.71 24.03
N PRO A 1076 -31.99 -13.43 23.18
CA PRO A 1076 -30.65 -13.85 23.55
C PRO A 1076 -29.72 -12.64 23.65
N SER A 1077 -29.04 -12.45 24.78
CA SER A 1077 -28.04 -11.38 24.93
C SER A 1077 -26.62 -11.87 24.66
N LEU A 1078 -26.43 -13.20 24.59
CA LEU A 1078 -25.15 -13.85 24.29
C LEU A 1078 -25.34 -14.85 23.15
N VAL A 1079 -24.59 -14.68 22.07
CA VAL A 1079 -24.61 -15.54 20.89
C VAL A 1079 -23.21 -16.06 20.64
N GLU A 1080 -23.04 -17.37 20.61
CA GLU A 1080 -21.75 -18.03 20.49
C GLU A 1080 -21.76 -19.05 19.34
N VAL A 1081 -20.74 -18.98 18.48
CA VAL A 1081 -20.51 -19.92 17.38
C VAL A 1081 -19.05 -20.31 17.32
N ASP A 1082 -18.73 -21.51 16.83
CA ASP A 1082 -17.34 -22.01 16.75
C ASP A 1082 -16.58 -21.48 15.51
N SER A 1083 -17.30 -20.90 14.55
CA SER A 1083 -16.73 -20.30 13.35
C SER A 1083 -16.19 -18.88 13.60
N LYS A 1084 -14.89 -18.77 13.87
CA LYS A 1084 -14.18 -17.48 14.00
C LYS A 1084 -14.35 -16.61 12.75
N VAL A 1085 -14.44 -17.24 11.57
CA VAL A 1085 -14.65 -16.55 10.29
C VAL A 1085 -16.05 -15.92 10.24
N LEU A 1086 -17.09 -16.64 10.67
CA LEU A 1086 -18.45 -16.10 10.71
C LEU A 1086 -18.56 -14.94 11.69
N VAL A 1087 -18.01 -15.06 12.91
CA VAL A 1087 -18.00 -13.97 13.91
C VAL A 1087 -17.32 -12.74 13.35
N HIS A 1088 -16.14 -12.91 12.74
CA HIS A 1088 -15.44 -11.80 12.12
C HIS A 1088 -16.27 -11.16 11.01
N LEU A 1089 -16.91 -11.96 10.15
CA LEU A 1089 -17.79 -11.44 9.10
C LEU A 1089 -18.94 -10.64 9.71
N VAL A 1090 -19.66 -11.17 10.71
CA VAL A 1090 -20.77 -10.48 11.37
C VAL A 1090 -20.32 -9.15 11.98
N VAL A 1091 -19.28 -9.17 12.82
CA VAL A 1091 -18.79 -8.01 13.59
C VAL A 1091 -18.13 -6.94 12.71
N SER A 1092 -17.37 -7.33 11.68
CA SER A 1092 -16.63 -6.37 10.84
C SER A 1092 -17.50 -5.60 9.83
N GLY A 1093 -18.75 -6.01 9.63
CA GLY A 1093 -19.61 -5.45 8.57
C GLY A 1093 -19.20 -5.83 7.14
N ALA A 1094 -18.21 -6.72 6.96
CA ALA A 1094 -17.70 -7.11 5.64
C ALA A 1094 -18.77 -7.77 4.75
N VAL A 1095 -18.71 -7.54 3.44
CA VAL A 1095 -19.54 -8.29 2.49
C VAL A 1095 -19.00 -9.73 2.39
N ALA A 1096 -19.87 -10.68 2.08
CA ALA A 1096 -19.50 -12.08 1.84
C ALA A 1096 -19.75 -12.46 0.37
N LYS A 1097 -19.24 -13.61 -0.06
CA LYS A 1097 -19.61 -14.18 -1.36
C LYS A 1097 -21.12 -14.45 -1.44
N TRP A 1098 -21.67 -14.45 -2.65
CA TRP A 1098 -23.02 -14.91 -2.90
C TRP A 1098 -23.08 -16.45 -2.76
N PRO A 1099 -24.16 -17.03 -2.19
CA PRO A 1099 -25.37 -16.37 -1.67
C PRO A 1099 -25.29 -15.95 -0.19
N LEU A 1100 -24.22 -16.33 0.54
CA LEU A 1100 -24.00 -16.03 1.97
C LEU A 1100 -24.22 -14.55 2.36
N CYS A 1101 -23.96 -13.61 1.44
CA CYS A 1101 -24.17 -12.18 1.66
C CYS A 1101 -25.59 -11.82 2.11
N ASN A 1102 -26.62 -12.49 1.57
CA ASN A 1102 -28.03 -12.22 1.91
C ASN A 1102 -28.33 -12.70 3.34
N SER A 1103 -27.98 -13.96 3.66
CA SER A 1103 -28.20 -14.54 4.99
C SER A 1103 -27.46 -13.76 6.07
N LEU A 1104 -26.23 -13.31 5.78
CA LEU A 1104 -25.41 -12.53 6.69
C LEU A 1104 -26.03 -11.15 7.01
N ARG A 1105 -26.69 -10.49 6.04
CA ARG A 1105 -27.43 -9.24 6.30
C ARG A 1105 -28.57 -9.47 7.28
N LYS A 1106 -29.33 -10.55 7.10
CA LYS A 1106 -30.46 -10.90 7.96
C LYS A 1106 -30.00 -11.23 9.39
N VAL A 1107 -28.90 -11.99 9.54
CA VAL A 1107 -28.27 -12.26 10.84
C VAL A 1107 -27.89 -10.96 11.55
N ARG A 1108 -27.25 -10.01 10.87
CA ARG A 1108 -26.86 -8.72 11.47
C ARG A 1108 -28.06 -7.94 11.97
N ARG A 1109 -29.14 -7.86 11.18
CA ARG A 1109 -30.37 -7.18 11.60
C ARG A 1109 -30.99 -7.82 12.85
N PHE A 1110 -31.06 -9.14 12.90
CA PHE A 1110 -31.53 -9.82 14.11
C PHE A 1110 -30.68 -9.43 15.32
N LEU A 1111 -29.34 -9.45 15.17
CA LEU A 1111 -28.43 -9.06 16.23
C LEU A 1111 -28.48 -7.57 16.60
N GLU A 1112 -28.91 -6.67 15.70
CA GLU A 1112 -29.20 -5.26 16.01
C GLU A 1112 -30.51 -5.11 16.79
N GLY A 1113 -31.50 -5.96 16.52
CA GLY A 1113 -32.79 -5.98 17.22
C GLY A 1113 -32.73 -6.66 18.59
N PHE A 1114 -31.75 -7.54 18.81
CA PHE A 1114 -31.45 -8.12 20.12
C PHE A 1114 -30.35 -7.28 20.83
N PRO A 1115 -30.35 -7.14 22.16
CA PRO A 1115 -29.21 -6.63 22.91
C PRO A 1115 -28.10 -7.71 22.99
N ALA A 1116 -27.74 -8.30 21.84
CA ALA A 1116 -26.92 -9.50 21.73
C ALA A 1116 -25.47 -9.17 21.39
N THR A 1117 -24.52 -9.72 22.15
CA THR A 1117 -23.12 -9.79 21.73
C THR A 1117 -22.83 -11.13 21.09
N ILE A 1118 -22.29 -11.12 19.86
CA ILE A 1118 -21.79 -12.33 19.20
C ILE A 1118 -20.29 -12.52 19.48
N SER A 1119 -19.89 -13.73 19.84
CA SER A 1119 -18.49 -14.09 20.10
C SER A 1119 -18.14 -15.47 19.59
N HIS A 1120 -16.85 -15.67 19.31
CA HIS A 1120 -16.32 -16.98 18.98
C HIS A 1120 -16.13 -17.79 20.25
N VAL A 1121 -16.63 -19.03 20.26
CA VAL A 1121 -16.37 -20.04 21.28
C VAL A 1121 -15.55 -21.17 20.68
N PHE A 1122 -14.70 -21.83 21.45
CA PHE A 1122 -14.01 -23.02 20.95
C PHE A 1122 -15.00 -24.19 20.85
N ARG A 1123 -14.82 -25.08 19.86
CA ARG A 1123 -15.66 -26.27 19.67
C ARG A 1123 -15.83 -27.11 20.94
N GLU A 1124 -14.79 -27.22 21.75
CA GLU A 1124 -14.82 -27.93 23.04
C GLU A 1124 -15.89 -27.38 24.01
N ALA A 1125 -16.20 -26.08 23.92
CA ALA A 1125 -17.25 -25.41 24.68
C ALA A 1125 -18.56 -25.19 23.88
N ASN A 1126 -18.62 -25.66 22.62
CA ASN A 1126 -19.82 -25.67 21.77
C ASN A 1126 -20.36 -27.09 21.53
N GLY A 1127 -19.88 -28.07 22.30
CA GLY A 1127 -20.05 -29.50 22.04
C GLY A 1127 -21.49 -29.97 21.81
N PRO A 1128 -22.51 -29.50 22.55
CA PRO A 1128 -23.90 -29.88 22.27
C PRO A 1128 -24.40 -29.44 20.89
N ALA A 1129 -24.03 -28.24 20.42
CA ALA A 1129 -24.43 -27.71 19.12
C ALA A 1129 -23.73 -28.48 17.98
N ASP A 1130 -22.41 -28.68 18.09
CA ASP A 1130 -21.59 -29.48 17.15
C ASP A 1130 -22.16 -30.89 16.97
N ARG A 1131 -22.41 -31.59 18.09
CA ARG A 1131 -22.97 -32.95 18.08
C ARG A 1131 -24.38 -32.97 17.51
N LEU A 1132 -25.20 -31.96 17.78
CA LEU A 1132 -26.57 -31.87 17.26
C LEU A 1132 -26.55 -31.66 15.74
N ALA A 1133 -25.67 -30.81 15.22
CA ALA A 1133 -25.48 -30.61 13.79
C ALA A 1133 -24.98 -31.89 13.08
N ALA A 1134 -24.28 -32.78 13.80
CA ALA A 1134 -23.75 -34.03 13.26
C ALA A 1134 -24.69 -35.25 13.35
N VAL A 1135 -25.92 -35.12 13.90
CA VAL A 1135 -26.82 -36.28 14.10
C VAL A 1135 -27.36 -36.83 12.77
N GLY A 1136 -27.51 -35.99 11.74
CA GLY A 1136 -28.00 -36.41 10.42
C GLY A 1136 -29.48 -36.81 10.38
N LEU A 1137 -30.34 -36.13 11.16
CA LEU A 1137 -31.80 -36.28 11.05
C LEU A 1137 -32.31 -35.71 9.72
N THR A 1138 -33.49 -36.14 9.25
CA THR A 1138 -34.12 -35.58 8.05
C THR A 1138 -35.06 -34.42 8.42
N GLY A 1139 -34.99 -33.32 7.67
CA GLY A 1139 -35.91 -32.18 7.85
C GLY A 1139 -35.56 -31.24 9.02
N SER A 1140 -36.58 -30.60 9.60
CA SER A 1140 -36.44 -29.63 10.71
C SER A 1140 -37.11 -30.15 11.98
N HIS A 1141 -36.40 -30.08 13.10
CA HIS A 1141 -36.88 -30.55 14.41
C HIS A 1141 -36.59 -29.51 15.48
N VAL A 1142 -37.55 -29.26 16.37
CA VAL A 1142 -37.35 -28.44 17.57
C VAL A 1142 -37.69 -29.29 18.79
N PHE A 1143 -36.76 -29.39 19.74
CA PHE A 1143 -36.94 -30.17 20.96
C PHE A 1143 -37.06 -29.23 22.16
N GLU A 1144 -38.24 -29.24 22.78
CA GLU A 1144 -38.55 -28.43 23.96
C GLU A 1144 -38.09 -29.11 25.27
N GLU A 1145 -37.98 -30.44 25.26
CA GLU A 1145 -37.53 -31.23 26.42
C GLU A 1145 -36.23 -32.00 26.12
N GLY A 1146 -35.33 -32.01 27.10
CA GLY A 1146 -34.06 -32.73 26.97
C GLY A 1146 -34.21 -34.24 26.85
N SER A 1147 -35.33 -34.82 27.29
CA SER A 1147 -35.66 -36.25 27.17
C SER A 1147 -35.71 -36.72 25.72
N HIS A 1148 -36.19 -35.86 24.81
CA HIS A 1148 -36.37 -36.13 23.39
C HIS A 1148 -35.09 -35.98 22.56
N LEU A 1149 -33.99 -35.50 23.16
CA LEU A 1149 -32.73 -35.33 22.45
C LEU A 1149 -31.98 -36.65 22.24
N PRO A 1150 -31.24 -36.79 21.13
CA PRO A 1150 -30.32 -37.90 20.93
C PRO A 1150 -29.35 -38.07 22.11
N ALA A 1151 -29.07 -39.31 22.50
CA ALA A 1151 -28.29 -39.62 23.69
C ALA A 1151 -26.92 -38.90 23.72
N ILE A 1152 -26.24 -38.80 22.57
CA ILE A 1152 -24.93 -38.15 22.44
C ILE A 1152 -24.97 -36.64 22.75
N VAL A 1153 -26.11 -35.98 22.45
CA VAL A 1153 -26.35 -34.55 22.72
C VAL A 1153 -26.72 -34.37 24.18
N ARG A 1154 -27.60 -35.22 24.74
CA ARG A 1154 -27.94 -35.20 26.18
C ARG A 1154 -26.69 -35.31 27.05
N SER A 1155 -25.80 -36.25 26.72
CA SER A 1155 -24.53 -36.43 27.44
C SER A 1155 -23.67 -35.17 27.37
N ALA A 1156 -23.61 -34.48 26.22
CA ALA A 1156 -22.84 -33.24 26.09
C ALA A 1156 -23.42 -32.10 26.95
N ILE A 1157 -24.75 -31.94 26.97
CA ILE A 1157 -25.42 -30.93 27.81
C ILE A 1157 -25.16 -31.21 29.30
N VAL A 1158 -25.17 -32.48 29.71
CA VAL A 1158 -24.85 -32.86 31.10
C VAL A 1158 -23.39 -32.52 31.43
N LEU A 1159 -22.44 -32.83 30.55
CA LEU A 1159 -21.02 -32.50 30.76
C LEU A 1159 -20.78 -30.98 30.87
N ASP A 1160 -21.43 -30.19 30.00
CA ASP A 1160 -21.42 -28.72 30.08
C ASP A 1160 -21.98 -28.24 31.43
N SER A 1161 -23.09 -28.83 31.89
CA SER A 1161 -23.74 -28.44 33.15
C SER A 1161 -22.88 -28.74 34.39
N LEU A 1162 -22.02 -29.76 34.30
CA LEU A 1162 -21.04 -30.16 35.31
C LEU A 1162 -19.71 -29.41 35.19
N GLY A 1163 -19.56 -28.54 34.18
CA GLY A 1163 -18.36 -27.75 33.94
C GLY A 1163 -17.14 -28.58 33.53
N VAL A 1164 -17.34 -29.76 32.91
CA VAL A 1164 -16.25 -30.65 32.51
C VAL A 1164 -15.50 -30.03 31.32
N PRO A 1165 -14.19 -29.72 31.46
CA PRO A 1165 -13.45 -29.09 30.38
C PRO A 1165 -12.95 -30.08 29.32
N GLY A 1166 -12.95 -29.67 28.05
CA GLY A 1166 -12.12 -30.25 27.00
C GLY A 1166 -10.70 -29.69 27.03
N VAL A 1167 -9.73 -30.41 26.45
CA VAL A 1167 -8.32 -29.98 26.41
C VAL A 1167 -7.96 -29.48 25.01
N ARG A 1168 -7.51 -28.23 24.92
CA ARG A 1168 -7.02 -27.63 23.68
C ARG A 1168 -5.58 -27.15 23.82
N TRP A 1169 -4.76 -27.42 22.83
CA TRP A 1169 -3.36 -26.97 22.78
C TRP A 1169 -3.28 -25.60 22.06
N LEU A 1170 -2.95 -24.52 22.77
CA LEU A 1170 -2.82 -23.17 22.20
C LEU A 1170 -1.35 -22.72 22.15
N SER A 1171 -0.98 -21.99 21.09
CA SER A 1171 0.33 -21.34 20.96
C SER A 1171 0.31 -19.91 21.50
N GLU A 1172 1.40 -19.42 22.10
CA GLU A 1172 1.52 -18.07 22.72
C GLU A 1172 1.25 -16.87 21.77
N ASP A 1173 1.16 -17.07 20.45
CA ASP A 1173 0.89 -16.00 19.46
C ASP A 1173 -0.60 -15.83 19.07
N GLY A 1174 -1.55 -16.49 19.75
CA GLY A 1174 -3.00 -16.23 19.60
C GLY A 1174 -3.88 -17.41 19.26
#